data_AF-A0A060SB99-F1
#
_entry.id   AF-A0A060SB99-F1
#
_cell.length_a   1.000
_cell.length_b   1.000
_cell.length_c   1.000
_cell.angle_alpha   90.00
_cell.angle_beta   90.00
_cell.angle_gamma   90.00
#
_symmetry.space_group_name_H-M   'P 1'
#
loop_
_entity.id
_entity.type
_entity.pdbx_description
1 polymer ?
#
loop_
_entity_poly.entity_id
_entity_poly.type
_entity_poly.pdbx_seq_one_letter_code
_entity_poly.pdbx_strand_id
1 'polypeptide(L)'
;MSGQKIDELMQLWAATLPEGCDPPFANHEHLYATIDDIPQGDVPWQTFSVTYNGPLPTGAMPSWMIREYEVWFRDPRQALLNQYSNPDFADDIDWVPKRIYVQGDKRQYRDFMSGDWAWNEADLLAEDPDLHGAALLTLILGSDKTTVSVATGQNEYYPLYLSNGGVRNNVRRSHRNAITLIGFLAIPKSMYAMLSERHHQNDATFRKFRRELFHTSLRVILDPLRQSMTTYEVLRCADGHYRRVVFSLGPYIADYPKQVLLACTVQGWCARCTAPPDNLDTGPATRRSQQHTEALRDTFDLRTLWDDYGVVGDLKPFTELFPRADIYEMLSPDLLHQVIKGTFKDHLVTWVEEYLVLRHGKTGAAVIMADIDRRIAAAPSFPGLRRFPEGRGFKQWTGDDSKALMKVFLPAIAGHVPPQMVRAIRAFLDFCYLVRRDTLDDGTLEDIDIALSCFHRERTIFEDTGVRLSGISLPRQHSLKHYRRLIQLFASPNGLCSSMMEAKHIIAVKQPYRRSSRHNALGQLLLINQRLDKLAALEVHYTAHHMLDGACPRLPSWMQQDITSLDEQPLSSGTTGRCSNVTSLATFNTELDELTSSDEDEPAIGLGGTEHESEARDEDEELQVRGSGDLDSASMHGLYGRDPLMAECVLSKTAGV
;
A
#
# COMPACT_ATOMS: atom_id res chain seq x y z
N MET A 1 -17.82 2.44 21.77
CA MET A 1 -18.94 2.65 22.70
C MET A 1 -19.18 4.15 22.80
N SER A 2 -20.42 4.64 22.87
CA SER A 2 -20.66 6.08 23.09
C SER A 2 -20.23 6.47 24.50
N GLY A 3 -19.87 7.74 24.72
CA GLY A 3 -19.48 8.24 26.06
C GLY A 3 -20.53 7.92 27.13
N GLN A 4 -21.82 8.14 26.82
CA GLN A 4 -22.93 7.79 27.71
C GLN A 4 -22.96 6.32 28.13
N LYS A 5 -22.65 5.40 27.21
CA LYS A 5 -22.60 3.96 27.53
C LYS A 5 -21.38 3.60 28.37
N ILE A 6 -20.27 4.32 28.21
CA ILE A 6 -19.09 4.18 29.08
C ILE A 6 -19.44 4.67 30.50
N ASP A 7 -20.14 5.80 30.61
CA ASP A 7 -20.59 6.33 31.91
C ASP A 7 -21.54 5.36 32.61
N GLU A 8 -22.52 4.82 31.88
CA GLU A 8 -23.45 3.79 32.38
C GLU A 8 -22.69 2.53 32.81
N LEU A 9 -21.71 2.07 32.04
CA LEU A 9 -20.86 0.94 32.40
C LEU A 9 -20.06 1.20 33.68
N MET A 10 -19.50 2.40 33.87
CA MET A 10 -18.78 2.76 35.09
C MET A 10 -19.71 2.81 36.30
N GLN A 11 -20.95 3.30 36.14
CA GLN A 11 -21.98 3.29 37.19
C GLN A 11 -22.39 1.86 37.57
N LEU A 12 -22.61 0.99 36.59
CA LEU A 12 -22.90 -0.42 36.82
C LEU A 12 -21.75 -1.13 37.53
N TRP A 13 -20.50 -0.86 37.12
CA TRP A 13 -19.33 -1.43 37.78
C TRP A 13 -19.21 -0.95 39.22
N ALA A 14 -19.37 0.35 39.48
CA ALA A 14 -19.37 0.92 40.83
C ALA A 14 -20.39 0.23 41.75
N ALA A 15 -21.60 -0.05 41.23
CA ALA A 15 -22.65 -0.73 41.99
C ALA A 15 -22.33 -2.19 42.34
N THR A 16 -21.38 -2.83 41.64
CA THR A 16 -20.95 -4.21 41.91
C THR A 16 -19.73 -4.31 42.84
N LEU A 17 -19.08 -3.19 43.14
CA LEU A 17 -17.88 -3.14 43.99
C LEU A 17 -18.26 -3.01 45.49
N PRO A 18 -17.41 -3.50 46.42
CA PRO A 18 -17.61 -3.27 47.85
C PRO A 18 -17.66 -1.78 48.21
N GLU A 19 -18.33 -1.45 49.31
CA GLU A 19 -18.35 -0.07 49.82
C GLU A 19 -16.92 0.47 50.04
N GLY A 20 -16.65 1.67 49.52
CA GLY A 20 -15.32 2.30 49.57
C GLY A 20 -14.37 1.91 48.43
N CYS A 21 -14.80 1.10 47.46
CA CYS A 21 -14.06 0.81 46.24
C CYS A 21 -14.65 1.54 45.02
N ASP A 22 -13.87 2.42 44.41
CA ASP A 22 -14.28 3.13 43.21
C ASP A 22 -14.03 2.30 41.94
N PRO A 23 -14.86 2.48 40.88
CA PRO A 23 -14.55 1.95 39.55
C PRO A 23 -13.21 2.52 39.02
N PRO A 24 -12.58 1.89 38.02
CA PRO A 24 -11.28 2.33 37.51
C PRO A 24 -11.31 3.75 36.92
N PHE A 25 -12.46 4.20 36.43
CA PHE A 25 -12.65 5.54 35.88
C PHE A 25 -13.96 6.15 36.40
N ALA A 26 -14.01 7.47 36.49
CA ALA A 26 -15.18 8.20 37.01
C ALA A 26 -16.29 8.31 35.96
N ASN A 27 -15.89 8.50 34.71
CA ASN A 27 -16.73 8.64 33.53
C ASN A 27 -15.84 8.47 32.28
N HIS A 28 -16.42 8.64 31.09
CA HIS A 28 -15.70 8.58 29.82
C HIS A 28 -14.64 9.67 29.67
N GLU A 29 -14.85 10.87 30.22
CA GLU A 29 -13.86 11.95 30.18
C GLU A 29 -12.60 11.58 30.97
N HIS A 30 -12.75 11.04 32.18
CA HIS A 30 -11.63 10.53 32.98
C HIS A 30 -10.91 9.39 32.27
N LEU A 31 -11.64 8.45 31.65
CA LEU A 31 -11.04 7.39 30.84
C LEU A 31 -10.20 7.95 29.69
N TYR A 32 -10.77 8.86 28.90
CA TYR A 32 -10.09 9.43 27.75
C TYR A 32 -8.89 10.29 28.16
N ALA A 33 -9.02 11.12 29.20
CA ALA A 33 -7.89 11.88 29.76
C ALA A 33 -6.76 10.96 30.23
N THR A 34 -7.10 9.84 30.89
CA THR A 34 -6.09 8.86 31.32
C THR A 34 -5.35 8.26 30.13
N ILE A 35 -6.05 7.97 29.03
CA ILE A 35 -5.42 7.46 27.80
C ILE A 35 -4.57 8.56 27.14
N ASP A 36 -5.07 9.79 27.11
CA ASP A 36 -4.37 10.93 26.51
C ASP A 36 -3.08 11.28 27.28
N ASP A 37 -3.05 11.04 28.59
CA ASP A 37 -1.87 11.23 29.45
C ASP A 37 -0.79 10.14 29.28
N ILE A 38 -1.06 9.05 28.54
CA ILE A 38 -0.06 7.99 28.28
C ILE A 38 1.10 8.57 27.44
N PRO A 39 2.36 8.54 27.96
CA PRO A 39 3.51 9.04 27.22
C PRO A 39 4.07 8.00 26.22
N GLN A 40 3.84 6.71 26.43
CA GLN A 40 4.34 5.65 25.56
C GLN A 40 3.71 5.72 24.18
N GLY A 41 4.55 5.70 23.14
CA GLY A 41 4.10 5.67 21.75
C GLY A 41 3.48 6.98 21.25
N ASP A 42 3.45 8.04 22.07
CA ASP A 42 2.85 9.30 21.66
C ASP A 42 3.64 9.96 20.53
N VAL A 43 2.93 10.30 19.46
CA VAL A 43 3.42 11.14 18.37
C VAL A 43 2.27 12.05 17.98
N PRO A 44 2.28 13.32 18.44
CA PRO A 44 1.19 14.25 18.19
C PRO A 44 0.93 14.46 16.70
N TRP A 45 -0.34 14.65 16.36
CA TRP A 45 -0.74 15.12 15.04
C TRP A 45 -0.38 16.59 14.86
N GLN A 46 0.13 16.90 13.67
CA GLN A 46 0.49 18.21 13.19
C GLN A 46 -0.28 18.46 11.89
N THR A 47 -0.41 19.74 11.52
CA THR A 47 -1.08 20.14 10.29
C THR A 47 -0.29 21.22 9.59
N PHE A 48 -0.41 21.27 8.26
CA PHE A 48 -0.01 22.41 7.44
C PHE A 48 -1.01 22.55 6.29
N SER A 49 -1.09 23.76 5.73
CA SER A 49 -1.91 24.04 4.55
C SER A 49 -1.04 24.15 3.31
N VAL A 50 -1.51 23.60 2.20
CA VAL A 50 -0.96 23.86 0.86
C VAL A 50 -1.97 24.69 0.08
N THR A 51 -1.52 25.71 -0.62
CA THR A 51 -2.35 26.61 -1.42
C THR A 51 -1.85 26.70 -2.85
N TYR A 52 -2.75 27.00 -3.78
CA TYR A 52 -2.37 27.35 -5.14
C TYR A 52 -1.68 28.71 -5.18
N ASN A 53 -0.53 28.79 -5.86
CA ASN A 53 0.29 29.99 -6.01
C ASN A 53 0.61 30.30 -7.48
N GLY A 54 -0.07 29.64 -8.41
CA GLY A 54 0.09 29.89 -9.83
C GLY A 54 -0.67 31.15 -10.29
N PRO A 55 -0.59 31.50 -11.59
CA PRO A 55 -1.34 32.61 -12.16
C PRO A 55 -2.84 32.45 -11.95
N LEU A 56 -3.50 33.55 -11.55
CA LEU A 56 -4.95 33.59 -11.36
C LEU A 56 -5.65 34.03 -12.66
N PRO A 57 -6.79 33.40 -13.02
CA PRO A 57 -7.57 33.81 -14.19
C PRO A 57 -8.19 35.19 -13.97
N THR A 58 -8.36 35.96 -15.05
CA THR A 58 -8.96 37.30 -15.04
C THR A 58 -10.48 37.31 -14.80
N GLY A 59 -11.11 36.14 -14.58
CA GLY A 59 -12.54 35.95 -14.43
C GLY A 59 -12.94 35.26 -13.12
N ALA A 60 -14.03 34.48 -13.14
CA ALA A 60 -14.44 33.68 -11.98
C ALA A 60 -13.32 32.70 -11.59
N MET A 61 -12.83 32.82 -10.36
CA MET A 61 -11.76 31.94 -9.87
C MET A 61 -12.33 30.58 -9.48
N PRO A 62 -11.77 29.48 -10.00
CA PRO A 62 -12.12 28.16 -9.54
C PRO A 62 -11.88 28.03 -8.03
N SER A 63 -12.83 27.43 -7.31
CA SER A 63 -12.73 27.25 -5.86
C SER A 63 -11.44 26.55 -5.42
N TRP A 64 -10.91 25.68 -6.27
CA TRP A 64 -9.68 24.93 -6.00
C TRP A 64 -8.42 25.80 -5.98
N MET A 65 -8.40 26.96 -6.65
CA MET A 65 -7.27 27.90 -6.69
C MET A 65 -7.21 28.84 -5.46
N ILE A 66 -8.29 28.94 -4.70
CA ILE A 66 -8.39 29.83 -3.52
C ILE A 66 -8.55 29.07 -2.21
N ARG A 67 -8.61 27.74 -2.28
CA ARG A 67 -8.80 26.86 -1.14
C ARG A 67 -7.47 26.50 -0.50
N GLU A 68 -7.47 26.42 0.83
CA GLU A 68 -6.42 25.77 1.59
C GLU A 68 -6.66 24.26 1.67
N TYR A 69 -5.62 23.49 1.38
CA TYR A 69 -5.62 22.04 1.46
C TYR A 69 -4.86 21.62 2.70
N GLU A 70 -5.59 21.30 3.76
CA GLU A 70 -5.02 20.82 5.01
C GLU A 70 -4.45 19.41 4.85
N VAL A 71 -3.24 19.22 5.34
CA VAL A 71 -2.56 17.93 5.41
C VAL A 71 -2.24 17.66 6.87
N TRP A 72 -2.77 16.55 7.39
CA TRP A 72 -2.52 16.11 8.76
C TRP A 72 -1.43 15.05 8.77
N PHE A 73 -0.44 15.18 9.64
CA PHE A 73 0.68 14.23 9.70
C PHE A 73 1.23 14.08 11.11
N ARG A 74 1.98 13.02 11.32
CA ARG A 74 2.79 12.77 12.52
C ARG A 74 4.25 12.80 12.11
N ASP A 75 5.12 13.27 12.99
CA ASP A 75 6.56 13.32 12.71
C ASP A 75 7.07 11.91 12.34
N PRO A 76 7.46 11.67 11.07
CA PRO A 76 7.88 10.35 10.62
C PRO A 76 9.15 9.89 11.33
N ARG A 77 10.01 10.83 11.72
CA ARG A 77 11.23 10.57 12.47
C ARG A 77 10.90 9.97 13.83
N GLN A 78 10.05 10.62 14.62
CA GLN A 78 9.64 10.11 15.93
C GLN A 78 8.87 8.79 15.82
N ALA A 79 7.99 8.65 14.82
CA ALA A 79 7.29 7.40 14.57
C ALA A 79 8.27 6.23 14.31
N LEU A 80 9.33 6.47 13.53
CA LEU A 80 10.36 5.46 13.25
C LEU A 80 11.19 5.14 14.49
N LEU A 81 11.59 6.15 15.27
CA LEU A 81 12.33 5.94 16.53
C LEU A 81 11.52 5.06 17.49
N ASN A 82 10.21 5.32 17.63
CA ASN A 82 9.31 4.50 18.44
C ASN A 82 9.29 3.04 17.95
N GLN A 83 9.25 2.80 16.63
CA GLN A 83 9.30 1.45 16.08
C GLN A 83 10.66 0.75 16.31
N TYR A 84 11.79 1.42 16.05
CA TYR A 84 13.12 0.82 16.24
C TYR A 84 13.49 0.64 17.72
N SER A 85 12.83 1.35 18.64
CA SER A 85 13.00 1.20 20.09
C SER A 85 12.00 0.23 20.72
N ASN A 86 11.07 -0.33 19.94
CA ASN A 86 10.00 -1.18 20.46
C ASN A 86 10.54 -2.56 20.86
N PRO A 87 10.55 -2.92 22.15
CA PRO A 87 11.10 -4.21 22.62
C PRO A 87 10.33 -5.42 22.09
N ASP A 88 9.08 -5.27 21.66
CA ASP A 88 8.32 -6.34 20.99
C ASP A 88 9.04 -6.85 19.74
N PHE A 89 9.87 -6.02 19.10
CA PHE A 89 10.58 -6.38 17.88
C PHE A 89 12.03 -6.86 18.09
N ALA A 90 12.50 -6.96 19.35
CA ALA A 90 13.93 -7.15 19.65
C ALA A 90 14.54 -8.37 18.93
N ASP A 91 13.83 -9.50 18.87
CA ASP A 91 14.30 -10.75 18.26
C ASP A 91 14.01 -10.85 16.74
N ASP A 92 13.27 -9.90 16.20
CA ASP A 92 12.74 -9.88 14.83
C ASP A 92 13.21 -8.66 14.02
N ILE A 93 14.24 -7.95 14.47
CA ILE A 93 14.91 -6.88 13.71
C ILE A 93 16.27 -7.35 13.20
N ASP A 94 16.53 -7.09 11.93
CA ASP A 94 17.86 -7.17 11.33
C ASP A 94 18.52 -5.77 11.37
N TRP A 95 19.53 -5.62 12.21
CA TRP A 95 20.28 -4.35 12.38
C TRP A 95 21.34 -4.11 11.31
N VAL A 96 21.69 -5.16 10.57
CA VAL A 96 22.72 -5.14 9.53
C VAL A 96 22.16 -5.80 8.28
N PRO A 97 22.47 -5.27 7.08
CA PRO A 97 22.21 -5.99 5.85
C PRO A 97 22.91 -7.35 5.88
N LYS A 98 22.27 -8.36 5.30
CA LYS A 98 22.78 -9.75 5.33
C LYS A 98 22.67 -10.42 3.98
N ARG A 99 23.60 -11.30 3.66
CA ARG A 99 23.56 -12.17 2.49
C ARG A 99 23.49 -13.61 2.97
N ILE A 100 22.40 -14.30 2.66
CA ILE A 100 22.16 -15.67 3.14
C ILE A 100 22.47 -16.63 2.00
N TYR A 101 23.33 -17.61 2.23
CA TYR A 101 23.67 -18.64 1.26
C TYR A 101 23.22 -20.01 1.79
N VAL A 102 22.53 -20.77 0.94
CA VAL A 102 22.01 -22.11 1.28
C VAL A 102 22.53 -23.11 0.24
N GLN A 103 22.90 -24.31 0.69
CA GLN A 103 23.30 -25.48 -0.11
C GLN A 103 23.96 -25.17 -1.48
N GLY A 104 25.30 -25.21 -1.53
CA GLY A 104 26.05 -25.00 -2.77
C GLY A 104 26.13 -23.53 -3.19
N ASP A 105 26.30 -22.63 -2.22
CA ASP A 105 26.49 -21.18 -2.41
C ASP A 105 25.35 -20.47 -3.18
N LYS A 106 24.13 -21.02 -3.16
CA LYS A 106 22.97 -20.34 -3.74
C LYS A 106 22.51 -19.21 -2.83
N ARG A 107 22.36 -18.02 -3.40
CA ARG A 107 21.87 -16.86 -2.66
C ARG A 107 20.37 -17.02 -2.36
N GLN A 108 19.99 -16.67 -1.15
CA GLN A 108 18.62 -16.65 -0.65
C GLN A 108 18.17 -15.22 -0.30
N TYR A 109 16.91 -14.93 -0.60
CA TYR A 109 16.22 -13.68 -0.38
C TYR A 109 14.94 -13.94 0.42
N ARG A 110 14.79 -13.27 1.55
CA ARG A 110 13.63 -13.42 2.45
C ARG A 110 13.14 -12.07 2.94
N ASP A 111 13.83 -11.48 3.92
CA ASP A 111 13.48 -10.22 4.55
C ASP A 111 14.13 -9.04 3.82
N PHE A 112 13.59 -7.83 3.96
CA PHE A 112 14.09 -6.63 3.27
C PHE A 112 15.62 -6.43 3.41
N MET A 113 16.16 -6.60 4.62
CA MET A 113 17.60 -6.48 4.90
C MET A 113 18.47 -7.58 4.25
N SER A 114 17.86 -8.60 3.65
CA SER A 114 18.56 -9.60 2.83
C SER A 114 18.71 -9.22 1.35
N GLY A 115 18.04 -8.14 0.93
CA GLY A 115 18.11 -7.60 -0.42
C GLY A 115 19.37 -6.78 -0.68
N ASP A 116 19.77 -6.70 -1.94
CA ASP A 116 20.97 -5.98 -2.36
C ASP A 116 20.83 -4.46 -2.21
N TRP A 117 19.62 -3.91 -2.18
CA TRP A 117 19.44 -2.47 -1.96
C TRP A 117 19.98 -2.06 -0.58
N ALA A 118 19.57 -2.75 0.48
CA ALA A 118 20.01 -2.44 1.85
C ALA A 118 21.52 -2.63 2.01
N TRP A 119 22.08 -3.65 1.33
CA TRP A 119 23.52 -3.88 1.29
C TRP A 119 24.27 -2.72 0.64
N ASN A 120 23.86 -2.34 -0.57
CA ASN A 120 24.50 -1.25 -1.32
C ASN A 120 24.39 0.09 -0.59
N GLU A 121 23.23 0.37 0.03
CA GLU A 121 23.02 1.59 0.81
C GLU A 121 23.96 1.65 2.03
N ALA A 122 24.19 0.53 2.72
CA ALA A 122 25.14 0.46 3.81
C ALA A 122 26.59 0.60 3.34
N ASP A 123 26.95 0.03 2.18
CA ASP A 123 28.28 0.20 1.57
C ASP A 123 28.53 1.68 1.22
N LEU A 124 27.55 2.37 0.63
CA LEU A 124 27.62 3.80 0.34
C LEU A 124 27.80 4.65 1.61
N LEU A 125 27.07 4.32 2.68
CA LEU A 125 27.23 4.99 3.97
C LEU A 125 28.62 4.75 4.59
N ALA A 126 29.18 3.57 4.40
CA ALA A 126 30.48 3.21 4.96
C ALA A 126 31.67 3.91 4.29
N GLU A 127 31.47 4.54 3.12
CA GLU A 127 32.46 5.41 2.46
C GLU A 127 32.73 6.69 3.26
N ASP A 128 31.74 7.17 4.01
CA ASP A 128 31.90 8.28 4.95
C ASP A 128 32.49 7.76 6.28
N PRO A 129 33.70 8.21 6.68
CA PRO A 129 34.32 7.79 7.94
C PRO A 129 33.46 8.06 9.19
N ASP A 130 32.63 9.10 9.18
CA ASP A 130 31.78 9.45 10.33
C ASP A 130 30.57 8.52 10.46
N LEU A 131 30.11 7.96 9.33
CA LEU A 131 28.97 7.04 9.24
C LEU A 131 29.42 5.57 9.21
N HIS A 132 30.71 5.31 9.06
CA HIS A 132 31.26 3.95 9.05
C HIS A 132 30.89 3.19 10.34
N GLY A 133 30.19 2.06 10.16
CA GLY A 133 29.70 1.22 11.26
C GLY A 133 28.42 1.74 11.96
N ALA A 134 27.76 2.76 11.42
CA ALA A 134 26.40 3.12 11.84
C ALA A 134 25.38 2.09 11.31
N ALA A 135 24.32 1.87 12.07
CA ALA A 135 23.21 1.01 11.65
C ALA A 135 22.30 1.75 10.67
N LEU A 136 21.93 1.08 9.58
CA LEU A 136 21.00 1.60 8.58
C LEU A 136 19.56 1.44 9.08
N LEU A 137 18.85 2.55 9.28
CA LEU A 137 17.43 2.60 9.62
C LEU A 137 16.63 2.99 8.40
N THR A 138 16.08 2.01 7.70
CA THR A 138 15.24 2.25 6.53
C THR A 138 13.78 2.48 6.92
N LEU A 139 13.12 3.41 6.23
CA LEU A 139 11.66 3.52 6.22
C LEU A 139 11.08 3.03 4.89
N ILE A 140 9.98 2.30 5.00
CA ILE A 140 9.18 1.79 3.87
C ILE A 140 7.88 2.57 3.87
N LEU A 141 7.58 3.21 2.76
CA LEU A 141 6.40 4.07 2.63
C LEU A 141 5.31 3.36 1.84
N GLY A 142 4.09 3.81 2.03
CA GLY A 142 3.09 3.70 0.98
C GLY A 142 1.79 4.38 1.34
N SER A 143 1.01 4.60 0.31
CA SER A 143 -0.17 5.45 0.38
C SER A 143 -1.15 4.95 -0.65
N ASP A 144 -2.40 4.83 -0.24
CA ASP A 144 -3.50 4.53 -1.15
C ASP A 144 -4.75 5.26 -0.68
N LYS A 145 -5.59 5.67 -1.62
CA LYS A 145 -6.87 6.28 -1.28
C LYS A 145 -7.82 5.18 -0.84
N THR A 146 -8.66 5.46 0.14
CA THR A 146 -9.65 4.50 0.61
C THR A 146 -11.00 5.16 0.84
N THR A 147 -12.04 4.53 0.30
CA THR A 147 -13.43 4.92 0.49
C THR A 147 -13.97 4.27 1.76
N VAL A 148 -14.60 5.08 2.61
CA VAL A 148 -15.17 4.63 3.91
C VAL A 148 -16.70 4.61 3.94
N SER A 149 -17.35 5.27 2.98
CA SER A 149 -18.80 5.24 2.80
C SER A 149 -19.18 5.64 1.37
N VAL A 150 -19.91 4.77 0.69
CA VAL A 150 -20.53 5.04 -0.61
C VAL A 150 -21.88 5.74 -0.44
N ALA A 151 -22.74 5.20 0.44
CA ALA A 151 -24.15 5.57 0.55
C ALA A 151 -24.43 7.01 1.01
N THR A 152 -23.46 7.69 1.64
CA THR A 152 -23.64 9.04 2.20
C THR A 152 -22.78 10.12 1.55
N GLY A 153 -22.33 9.90 0.30
CA GLY A 153 -21.65 10.94 -0.50
C GLY A 153 -20.16 10.74 -0.74
N GLN A 154 -19.70 9.49 -0.94
CA GLN A 154 -18.30 9.16 -1.28
C GLN A 154 -17.28 9.83 -0.34
N ASN A 155 -17.30 9.41 0.93
CA ASN A 155 -16.28 9.84 1.88
C ASN A 155 -15.00 9.04 1.63
N GLU A 156 -13.93 9.74 1.29
CA GLU A 156 -12.63 9.19 0.95
C GLU A 156 -11.56 9.83 1.82
N TYR A 157 -10.56 9.03 2.17
CA TYR A 157 -9.37 9.49 2.86
C TYR A 157 -8.14 9.00 2.13
N TYR A 158 -7.04 9.77 2.22
CA TYR A 158 -5.78 9.42 1.59
C TYR A 158 -4.67 9.23 2.63
N PRO A 159 -4.67 8.11 3.36
CA PRO A 159 -3.67 7.84 4.37
C PRO A 159 -2.28 7.59 3.77
N LEU A 160 -1.27 8.03 4.51
CA LEU A 160 0.15 7.73 4.30
C LEU A 160 0.63 6.85 5.44
N TYR A 161 1.23 5.71 5.10
CA TYR A 161 1.79 4.76 6.05
C TYR A 161 3.31 4.72 5.96
N LEU A 162 3.90 4.33 7.08
CA LEU A 162 5.32 4.10 7.21
C LEU A 162 5.57 2.84 8.03
N SER A 163 6.58 2.07 7.61
CA SER A 163 7.04 0.85 8.26
C SER A 163 8.55 0.85 8.42
N ASN A 164 9.02 0.28 9.52
CA ASN A 164 10.42 -0.06 9.75
C ASN A 164 10.89 -1.09 8.69
N GLY A 165 12.02 -0.82 8.02
CA GLY A 165 12.63 -1.74 7.05
C GLY A 165 13.42 -2.89 7.69
N GLY A 166 14.00 -2.67 8.87
CA GLY A 166 14.77 -3.66 9.62
C GLY A 166 13.96 -4.82 10.20
N VAL A 167 12.65 -4.65 10.47
CA VAL A 167 11.83 -5.78 10.95
C VAL A 167 11.74 -6.89 9.89
N ARG A 168 11.61 -8.14 10.33
CA ARG A 168 11.40 -9.29 9.44
C ARG A 168 9.96 -9.33 8.91
N ASN A 169 9.74 -10.09 7.83
CA ASN A 169 8.45 -10.14 7.14
C ASN A 169 7.31 -10.67 8.02
N ASN A 170 7.59 -11.57 8.96
CA ASN A 170 6.61 -12.07 9.94
C ASN A 170 6.03 -10.93 10.79
N VAL A 171 6.85 -10.00 11.27
CA VAL A 171 6.41 -8.85 12.08
C VAL A 171 5.63 -7.86 11.22
N ARG A 172 6.15 -7.54 10.03
CA ARG A 172 5.47 -6.66 9.06
C ARG A 172 4.06 -7.16 8.72
N ARG A 173 3.88 -8.49 8.58
CA ARG A 173 2.59 -9.11 8.21
C ARG A 173 1.67 -9.44 9.37
N SER A 174 2.18 -9.61 10.59
CA SER A 174 1.39 -10.00 11.77
C SER A 174 0.67 -8.84 12.46
N HIS A 175 0.67 -7.64 11.86
CA HIS A 175 0.02 -6.44 12.41
C HIS A 175 0.44 -6.09 13.85
N ARG A 176 1.67 -6.46 14.26
CA ARG A 176 2.31 -6.05 15.53
C ARG A 176 2.70 -4.56 15.55
N ASN A 177 1.90 -3.68 14.94
CA ASN A 177 2.15 -2.24 14.78
C ASN A 177 3.46 -1.85 14.08
N ALA A 178 4.05 -2.74 13.27
CA ALA A 178 5.16 -2.40 12.38
C ALA A 178 4.77 -1.46 11.22
N ILE A 179 3.47 -1.27 10.96
CA ILE A 179 2.93 -0.29 10.00
C ILE A 179 2.17 0.78 10.78
N THR A 180 2.66 2.01 10.71
CA THR A 180 2.12 3.18 11.39
C THR A 180 1.51 4.16 10.39
N LEU A 181 0.33 4.68 10.70
CA LEU A 181 -0.34 5.73 9.91
C LEU A 181 0.30 7.09 10.20
N ILE A 182 1.11 7.63 9.30
CA ILE A 182 1.84 8.89 9.56
C ILE A 182 1.20 10.12 8.93
N GLY A 183 0.15 9.98 8.10
CA GLY A 183 -0.52 11.14 7.52
C GLY A 183 -1.85 10.87 6.88
N PHE A 184 -2.61 11.93 6.67
CA PHE A 184 -3.76 12.02 5.78
C PHE A 184 -3.48 13.14 4.77
N LEU A 185 -3.18 12.73 3.54
CA LEU A 185 -2.92 13.64 2.43
C LEU A 185 -4.20 14.32 1.98
N ALA A 186 -4.08 15.56 1.51
CA ALA A 186 -5.20 16.29 0.97
C ALA A 186 -5.71 15.65 -0.32
N ILE A 187 -7.03 15.52 -0.44
CA ILE A 187 -7.71 15.13 -1.68
C ILE A 187 -8.36 16.40 -2.23
N PRO A 188 -7.81 17.00 -3.30
CA PRO A 188 -8.44 18.13 -3.94
C PRO A 188 -9.69 17.66 -4.69
N LYS A 189 -10.83 17.70 -4.00
CA LYS A 189 -12.14 17.52 -4.61
C LYS A 189 -12.54 18.83 -5.27
N SER A 190 -12.97 18.79 -6.54
CA SER A 190 -13.73 19.92 -7.09
C SER A 190 -15.02 20.00 -6.27
N MET A 191 -15.13 21.02 -5.44
CA MET A 191 -16.36 21.28 -4.72
C MET A 191 -17.39 21.66 -5.79
N TYR A 192 -18.38 20.78 -6.02
CA TYR A 192 -19.34 20.72 -7.16
C TYR A 192 -19.08 19.64 -8.24
N ALA A 193 -18.89 18.37 -7.82
CA ALA A 193 -19.25 17.21 -8.66
C ALA A 193 -20.77 17.10 -8.90
N MET A 194 -21.60 17.82 -8.13
CA MET A 194 -23.02 18.04 -8.42
C MET A 194 -23.26 19.51 -8.75
N LEU A 195 -23.47 19.82 -10.03
CA LEU A 195 -23.87 21.11 -10.62
C LEU A 195 -22.70 22.01 -11.08
N SER A 196 -22.45 21.99 -12.40
CA SER A 196 -21.78 23.05 -13.21
C SER A 196 -20.24 23.19 -13.33
N GLU A 197 -19.38 22.24 -12.93
CA GLU A 197 -17.93 22.34 -13.24
C GLU A 197 -17.25 21.05 -13.75
N ARG A 198 -17.93 20.27 -14.60
CA ARG A 198 -17.26 19.18 -15.37
C ARG A 198 -16.19 19.69 -16.36
N HIS A 199 -16.06 21.00 -16.55
CA HIS A 199 -15.11 21.59 -17.49
C HIS A 199 -13.66 21.65 -16.97
N HIS A 200 -13.42 21.53 -15.66
CA HIS A 200 -12.08 21.70 -15.07
C HIS A 200 -11.34 20.40 -14.70
N GLN A 201 -12.00 19.23 -14.76
CA GLN A 201 -11.30 17.94 -14.57
C GLN A 201 -10.23 17.70 -15.67
N ASN A 202 -10.47 18.25 -16.87
CA ASN A 202 -9.53 18.21 -17.99
C ASN A 202 -8.56 19.41 -18.03
N ASP A 203 -8.63 20.32 -17.05
CA ASP A 203 -7.71 21.45 -16.96
C ASP A 203 -6.29 20.95 -16.64
N ALA A 204 -5.34 21.21 -17.55
CA ALA A 204 -3.94 20.86 -17.37
C ALA A 204 -3.36 21.51 -16.10
N THR A 205 -3.82 22.72 -15.75
CA THR A 205 -3.39 23.46 -14.56
C THR A 205 -3.83 22.75 -13.28
N PHE A 206 -5.09 22.30 -13.23
CA PHE A 206 -5.60 21.56 -12.08
C PHE A 206 -4.87 20.22 -11.92
N ARG A 207 -4.65 19.49 -13.02
CA ARG A 207 -3.88 18.23 -13.00
C ARG A 207 -2.46 18.44 -12.49
N LYS A 208 -1.77 19.50 -12.95
CA LYS A 208 -0.45 19.89 -12.44
C LYS A 208 -0.50 20.19 -10.94
N PHE A 209 -1.43 21.03 -10.50
CA PHE A 209 -1.61 21.38 -9.09
C PHE A 209 -1.85 20.14 -8.21
N ARG A 210 -2.69 19.19 -8.65
CA ARG A 210 -2.91 17.92 -7.92
C ARG A 210 -1.62 17.14 -7.70
N ARG A 211 -0.76 17.07 -8.71
CA ARG A 211 0.54 16.38 -8.61
C ARG A 211 1.50 17.15 -7.70
N GLU A 212 1.59 18.47 -7.86
CA GLU A 212 2.43 19.31 -6.99
C GLU A 212 1.99 19.28 -5.52
N LEU A 213 0.68 19.28 -5.25
CA LEU A 213 0.10 19.13 -3.91
C LEU A 213 0.58 17.82 -3.27
N PHE A 214 0.54 16.71 -4.01
CA PHE A 214 1.00 15.41 -3.52
C PHE A 214 2.50 15.40 -3.19
N HIS A 215 3.36 15.84 -4.12
CA HIS A 215 4.81 15.86 -3.91
C HIS A 215 5.23 16.86 -2.83
N THR A 216 4.59 18.03 -2.78
CA THR A 216 4.83 19.04 -1.73
C THR A 216 4.44 18.50 -0.36
N SER A 217 3.32 17.77 -0.27
CA SER A 217 2.89 17.15 0.98
C SER A 217 3.91 16.13 1.48
N LEU A 218 4.37 15.21 0.62
CA LEU A 218 5.38 14.21 1.00
C LEU A 218 6.72 14.86 1.38
N ARG A 219 7.12 15.91 0.65
CA ARG A 219 8.32 16.69 0.99
C ARG A 219 8.25 17.27 2.41
N VAL A 220 7.15 17.95 2.73
CA VAL A 220 6.98 18.61 4.04
C VAL A 220 6.91 17.57 5.16
N ILE A 221 6.16 16.49 4.96
CA ILE A 221 6.02 15.41 5.96
C ILE A 221 7.37 14.76 6.26
N LEU A 222 8.19 14.49 5.23
CA LEU A 222 9.44 13.75 5.37
C LEU A 222 10.67 14.63 5.66
N ASP A 223 10.59 15.96 5.54
CA ASP A 223 11.72 16.88 5.79
C ASP A 223 12.42 16.67 7.16
N PRO A 224 11.73 16.33 8.27
CA PRO A 224 12.39 16.03 9.54
C PRO A 224 13.44 14.92 9.49
N LEU A 225 13.37 14.01 8.51
CA LEU A 225 14.35 12.93 8.34
C LEU A 225 15.61 13.38 7.60
N ARG A 226 15.56 14.49 6.84
CA ARG A 226 16.58 14.83 5.84
C ARG A 226 17.98 15.00 6.44
N GLN A 227 18.09 15.62 7.61
CA GLN A 227 19.37 15.77 8.32
C GLN A 227 19.90 14.42 8.85
N SER A 228 19.01 13.59 9.38
CA SER A 228 19.33 12.25 9.92
C SER A 228 19.70 11.23 8.83
N MET A 229 19.61 11.62 7.55
CA MET A 229 20.08 10.83 6.42
C MET A 229 21.56 11.09 6.11
N THR A 230 22.15 12.20 6.52
CA THR A 230 23.57 12.50 6.28
C THR A 230 24.42 12.51 7.54
N THR A 231 23.78 12.44 8.71
CA THR A 231 24.46 12.41 10.00
C THR A 231 23.87 11.29 10.85
N TYR A 232 24.69 10.67 11.69
CA TYR A 232 24.20 9.66 12.61
C TYR A 232 23.54 10.29 13.83
N GLU A 233 22.61 9.54 14.41
CA GLU A 233 22.06 9.80 15.72
C GLU A 233 22.31 8.64 16.67
N VAL A 234 22.20 8.85 17.98
CA VAL A 234 22.33 7.78 18.96
C VAL A 234 20.95 7.38 19.46
N LEU A 235 20.56 6.14 19.17
CA LEU A 235 19.25 5.59 19.54
C LEU A 235 19.41 4.39 20.46
N ARG A 236 18.58 4.31 21.51
CA ARG A 236 18.38 3.07 22.27
C ARG A 236 17.41 2.18 21.49
N CYS A 237 17.92 1.08 20.97
CA CYS A 237 17.19 0.14 20.14
C CYS A 237 16.32 -0.83 20.96
N ALA A 238 15.46 -1.57 20.26
CA ALA A 238 14.54 -2.58 20.80
C ALA A 238 15.20 -3.61 21.72
N ASP A 239 16.45 -3.98 21.44
CA ASP A 239 17.24 -4.93 22.23
C ASP A 239 18.01 -4.28 23.40
N GLY A 240 17.69 -3.02 23.73
CA GLY A 240 18.28 -2.27 24.82
C GLY A 240 19.65 -1.64 24.52
N HIS A 241 20.28 -1.92 23.38
CA HIS A 241 21.59 -1.36 23.05
C HIS A 241 21.49 0.03 22.42
N TYR A 242 22.49 0.88 22.69
CA TYR A 242 22.63 2.16 22.01
C TYR A 242 23.43 1.99 20.72
N ARG A 243 22.89 2.46 19.60
CA ARG A 243 23.55 2.42 18.29
C ARG A 243 23.63 3.80 17.67
N ARG A 244 24.71 4.05 16.92
CA ARG A 244 24.72 5.11 15.91
C ARG A 244 23.81 4.66 14.78
N VAL A 245 22.83 5.48 14.41
CA VAL A 245 21.81 5.16 13.39
C VAL A 245 21.78 6.23 12.32
N VAL A 246 21.63 5.83 11.07
CA VAL A 246 21.45 6.73 9.92
C VAL A 246 20.21 6.30 9.16
N PHE A 247 19.40 7.27 8.75
CA PHE A 247 18.13 7.01 8.08
C PHE A 247 18.29 6.96 6.57
N SER A 248 17.47 6.14 5.91
CA SER A 248 17.32 6.17 4.45
C SER A 248 15.88 5.90 4.01
N LEU A 249 15.48 6.52 2.90
CA LEU A 249 14.20 6.26 2.25
C LEU A 249 14.30 4.94 1.46
N GLY A 250 13.59 3.91 1.92
CA GLY A 250 13.53 2.61 1.27
C GLY A 250 12.36 2.49 0.29
N PRO A 251 11.82 1.28 0.11
CA PRO A 251 10.77 1.06 -0.88
C PRO A 251 9.50 1.87 -0.64
N TYR A 252 8.87 2.31 -1.74
CA TYR A 252 7.54 2.90 -1.75
C TYR A 252 6.55 1.91 -2.38
N ILE A 253 5.59 1.46 -1.58
CA ILE A 253 4.52 0.55 -1.97
C ILE A 253 3.39 1.35 -2.59
N ALA A 254 3.11 1.06 -3.85
CA ALA A 254 2.20 1.81 -4.69
C ALA A 254 1.68 0.92 -5.83
N ASP A 255 0.42 1.09 -6.19
CA ASP A 255 -0.14 0.52 -7.42
C ASP A 255 0.39 1.26 -8.67
N TYR A 256 -0.03 0.86 -9.86
CA TYR A 256 0.53 1.44 -11.09
C TYR A 256 0.25 2.94 -11.27
N PRO A 257 -1.00 3.43 -11.18
CA PRO A 257 -1.27 4.88 -11.24
C PRO A 257 -0.48 5.67 -10.21
N LYS A 258 -0.31 5.12 -8.99
CA LYS A 258 0.50 5.77 -7.96
C LYS A 258 1.98 5.76 -8.27
N GLN A 259 2.52 4.67 -8.83
CA GLN A 259 3.92 4.60 -9.30
C GLN A 259 4.19 5.66 -10.37
N VAL A 260 3.25 5.85 -11.31
CA VAL A 260 3.32 6.89 -12.35
C VAL A 260 3.34 8.29 -11.73
N LEU A 261 2.46 8.57 -10.76
CA LEU A 261 2.46 9.84 -10.01
C LEU A 261 3.80 10.06 -9.29
N LEU A 262 4.25 9.08 -8.51
CA LEU A 262 5.47 9.16 -7.72
C LEU A 262 6.71 9.44 -8.58
N ALA A 263 6.83 8.75 -9.71
CA ALA A 263 7.98 8.82 -10.60
C ALA A 263 7.88 9.94 -11.65
N CYS A 264 6.85 10.78 -11.59
CA CYS A 264 6.55 11.81 -12.59
C CYS A 264 6.59 11.26 -14.03
N THR A 265 6.01 10.07 -14.21
CA THR A 265 5.95 9.37 -15.50
C THR A 265 4.60 9.64 -16.16
N VAL A 266 4.52 9.50 -17.49
CA VAL A 266 3.24 9.61 -18.24
C VAL A 266 2.46 8.30 -18.13
N GLN A 267 1.14 8.36 -18.04
CA GLN A 267 0.27 7.18 -18.01
C GLN A 267 0.52 6.31 -19.26
N GLY A 268 0.34 5.00 -19.12
CA GLY A 268 0.74 4.00 -20.15
C GLY A 268 2.24 3.67 -20.23
N TRP A 269 3.16 4.51 -19.72
CA TRP A 269 4.59 4.21 -19.71
C TRP A 269 5.03 3.42 -18.47
N CYS A 270 6.13 2.68 -18.58
CA CYS A 270 6.73 2.06 -17.40
C CYS A 270 7.42 3.10 -16.51
N ALA A 271 7.02 3.17 -15.24
CA ALA A 271 7.66 4.01 -14.21
C ALA A 271 9.08 3.54 -13.81
N ARG A 272 9.61 2.45 -14.40
CA ARG A 272 10.92 1.87 -14.02
C ARG A 272 11.91 1.75 -15.16
N CYS A 273 11.43 1.64 -16.39
CA CYS A 273 12.27 1.48 -17.56
C CYS A 273 11.81 2.38 -18.70
N THR A 274 12.66 2.50 -19.71
CA THR A 274 12.47 3.35 -20.88
C THR A 274 11.64 2.66 -21.98
N ALA A 275 10.91 1.59 -21.66
CA ALA A 275 10.10 0.89 -22.65
C ALA A 275 8.95 1.79 -23.12
N PRO A 276 8.72 1.90 -24.45
CA PRO A 276 7.66 2.74 -24.99
C PRO A 276 6.28 2.10 -24.71
N PRO A 277 5.22 2.92 -24.60
CA PRO A 277 3.91 2.50 -24.07
C PRO A 277 3.15 1.58 -25.03
N ASP A 278 3.41 1.70 -26.33
CA ASP A 278 2.85 0.85 -27.39
C ASP A 278 3.61 -0.47 -27.57
N ASN A 279 4.77 -0.61 -26.91
CA ASN A 279 5.64 -1.76 -27.10
C ASN A 279 6.47 -2.08 -25.84
N LEU A 280 5.80 -2.18 -24.69
CA LEU A 280 6.43 -2.33 -23.38
C LEU A 280 7.28 -3.60 -23.26
N ASP A 281 6.84 -4.69 -23.89
CA ASP A 281 7.43 -6.02 -23.67
C ASP A 281 8.49 -6.43 -24.70
N THR A 282 8.63 -5.73 -25.83
CA THR A 282 9.63 -6.07 -26.84
C THR A 282 10.80 -5.09 -26.86
N GLY A 283 12.00 -5.63 -27.15
CA GLY A 283 13.24 -4.87 -27.17
C GLY A 283 13.93 -4.69 -25.80
N PRO A 284 15.21 -4.28 -25.82
CA PRO A 284 15.93 -3.91 -24.61
C PRO A 284 15.45 -2.54 -24.12
N ALA A 285 14.93 -2.47 -22.90
CA ALA A 285 14.63 -1.22 -22.22
C ALA A 285 15.61 -1.02 -21.05
N THR A 286 16.25 0.13 -21.00
CA THR A 286 17.14 0.48 -19.88
C THR A 286 16.30 0.95 -18.70
N ARG A 287 16.89 0.95 -17.50
CA ARG A 287 16.23 1.46 -16.30
C ARG A 287 16.20 2.99 -16.33
N ARG A 288 15.11 3.56 -15.83
CA ARG A 288 15.08 4.98 -15.46
C ARG A 288 15.93 5.17 -14.20
N SER A 289 16.50 6.35 -14.07
CA SER A 289 17.20 6.81 -12.87
C SER A 289 17.01 8.32 -12.75
N GLN A 290 17.25 8.86 -11.56
CA GLN A 290 17.21 10.31 -11.36
C GLN A 290 18.15 11.01 -12.34
N GLN A 291 19.39 10.53 -12.47
CA GLN A 291 20.39 11.08 -13.40
C GLN A 291 19.90 11.07 -14.86
N HIS A 292 19.24 9.99 -15.29
CA HIS A 292 18.68 9.91 -16.64
C HIS A 292 17.57 10.95 -16.85
N THR A 293 16.61 11.04 -15.93
CA THR A 293 15.49 11.97 -16.05
C THR A 293 15.94 13.43 -15.95
N GLU A 294 16.92 13.77 -15.11
CA GLU A 294 17.52 15.11 -15.06
C GLU A 294 18.18 15.48 -16.38
N ALA A 295 19.01 14.58 -16.94
CA ALA A 295 19.66 14.82 -18.23
C ALA A 295 18.65 15.03 -19.37
N LEU A 296 17.53 14.29 -19.37
CA LEU A 296 16.45 14.51 -20.33
C LEU A 296 15.83 15.90 -20.18
N ARG A 297 15.51 16.31 -18.94
CA ARG A 297 14.87 17.61 -18.66
C ARG A 297 15.74 18.81 -18.98
N ASP A 298 17.06 18.66 -18.84
CA ASP A 298 18.02 19.70 -19.22
C ASP A 298 18.19 19.81 -20.75
N THR A 299 17.82 18.76 -21.49
CA THR A 299 18.08 18.65 -22.93
C THR A 299 16.85 18.93 -23.80
N PHE A 300 15.68 18.46 -23.39
CA PHE A 300 14.47 18.41 -24.22
C PHE A 300 13.36 19.32 -23.70
N ASP A 301 12.51 19.81 -24.60
CA ASP A 301 11.31 20.55 -24.22
C ASP A 301 10.23 19.62 -23.65
N LEU A 302 9.22 20.23 -23.00
CA LEU A 302 8.15 19.50 -22.30
C LEU A 302 7.37 18.54 -23.21
N ARG A 303 7.21 18.87 -24.50
CA ARG A 303 6.48 18.00 -25.43
C ARG A 303 7.30 16.78 -25.77
N THR A 304 8.57 16.94 -26.12
CA THR A 304 9.46 15.80 -26.37
C THR A 304 9.61 14.93 -25.13
N LEU A 305 9.74 15.52 -23.93
CA LEU A 305 9.76 14.75 -22.68
C LEU A 305 8.51 13.88 -22.50
N TRP A 306 7.35 14.43 -22.79
CA TRP A 306 6.08 13.75 -22.66
C TRP A 306 5.89 12.65 -23.71
N ASP A 307 6.02 13.01 -24.99
CA ASP A 307 5.68 12.16 -26.14
C ASP A 307 6.74 11.06 -26.38
N ASP A 308 8.03 11.38 -26.24
CA ASP A 308 9.12 10.48 -26.66
C ASP A 308 9.78 9.74 -25.48
N TYR A 309 9.67 10.29 -24.26
CA TYR A 309 10.33 9.73 -23.06
C TYR A 309 9.37 9.39 -21.92
N GLY A 310 8.09 9.74 -22.01
CA GLY A 310 7.11 9.51 -20.96
C GLY A 310 7.46 10.18 -19.63
N VAL A 311 8.09 11.37 -19.68
CA VAL A 311 8.48 12.16 -18.51
C VAL A 311 7.60 13.41 -18.39
N VAL A 312 7.06 13.63 -17.20
CA VAL A 312 6.33 14.86 -16.84
C VAL A 312 7.37 15.92 -16.44
N GLY A 313 7.87 16.66 -17.42
CA GLY A 313 9.07 17.50 -17.27
C GLY A 313 8.95 18.71 -16.33
N ASP A 314 7.72 19.19 -16.12
CA ASP A 314 7.41 20.38 -15.33
C ASP A 314 7.17 20.08 -13.83
N LEU A 315 7.42 18.84 -13.40
CA LEU A 315 7.31 18.37 -12.03
C LEU A 315 8.61 17.69 -11.59
N LYS A 316 8.91 17.77 -10.29
CA LYS A 316 10.03 17.05 -9.65
C LYS A 316 9.48 16.03 -8.65
N PRO A 317 9.90 14.76 -8.72
CA PRO A 317 9.65 13.81 -7.65
C PRO A 317 10.15 14.39 -6.31
N PHE A 318 9.41 14.14 -5.23
CA PHE A 318 9.76 14.66 -3.90
C PHE A 318 11.14 14.15 -3.43
N THR A 319 11.55 12.98 -3.93
CA THR A 319 12.79 12.30 -3.58
C THR A 319 14.05 13.03 -4.05
N GLU A 320 13.98 13.88 -5.09
CA GLU A 320 15.13 14.69 -5.56
C GLU A 320 15.73 15.58 -4.46
N LEU A 321 14.96 15.86 -3.39
CA LEU A 321 15.37 16.70 -2.26
C LEU A 321 15.91 15.91 -1.06
N PHE A 322 15.92 14.58 -1.14
CA PHE A 322 16.36 13.69 -0.09
C PHE A 322 17.65 12.97 -0.49
N PRO A 323 18.67 12.93 0.36
CA PRO A 323 19.92 12.20 0.09
C PRO A 323 19.66 10.73 -0.25
N ARG A 324 20.33 10.21 -1.29
CA ARG A 324 20.26 8.77 -1.66
C ARG A 324 18.83 8.24 -1.93
N ALA A 325 17.91 9.11 -2.34
CA ALA A 325 16.54 8.74 -2.65
C ALA A 325 16.25 8.83 -4.16
N ASP A 326 16.48 7.73 -4.88
CA ASP A 326 16.06 7.63 -6.30
C ASP A 326 14.69 6.95 -6.38
N ILE A 327 13.67 7.71 -6.81
CA ILE A 327 12.31 7.19 -6.90
C ILE A 327 12.22 5.96 -7.82
N TYR A 328 13.00 5.91 -8.91
CA TYR A 328 12.96 4.83 -9.89
C TYR A 328 13.51 3.51 -9.32
N GLU A 329 14.38 3.59 -8.32
CA GLU A 329 14.83 2.43 -7.54
C GLU A 329 13.84 2.10 -6.41
N MET A 330 13.29 3.11 -5.72
CA MET A 330 12.44 2.94 -4.55
C MET A 330 11.08 2.27 -4.81
N LEU A 331 10.51 2.34 -6.01
CA LEU A 331 9.20 1.72 -6.24
C LEU A 331 9.26 0.22 -5.89
N SER A 332 8.30 -0.33 -5.13
CA SER A 332 8.27 -1.77 -4.75
C SER A 332 7.45 -2.62 -5.74
N PRO A 333 7.64 -3.96 -5.79
CA PRO A 333 6.72 -4.84 -6.50
C PRO A 333 5.36 -4.89 -5.78
N ASP A 334 4.26 -5.00 -6.54
CA ASP A 334 2.92 -5.08 -5.95
C ASP A 334 2.15 -6.33 -6.41
N LEU A 335 2.20 -7.39 -5.60
CA LEU A 335 1.50 -8.64 -5.88
C LEU A 335 -0.01 -8.47 -6.03
N LEU A 336 -0.64 -7.57 -5.28
CA LEU A 336 -2.09 -7.44 -5.28
C LEU A 336 -2.56 -6.77 -6.57
N HIS A 337 -2.13 -5.54 -6.86
CA HIS A 337 -2.66 -4.79 -8.00
C HIS A 337 -2.01 -5.18 -9.33
N GLN A 338 -0.75 -5.65 -9.36
CA GLN A 338 -0.10 -6.03 -10.63
C GLN A 338 -0.39 -7.48 -11.02
N VAL A 339 -0.29 -8.41 -10.07
CA VAL A 339 -0.36 -9.86 -10.35
C VAL A 339 -1.77 -10.39 -10.15
N ILE A 340 -2.34 -10.24 -8.95
CA ILE A 340 -3.60 -10.91 -8.56
C ILE A 340 -4.84 -10.21 -9.13
N LYS A 341 -5.00 -8.90 -8.92
CA LYS A 341 -6.08 -8.11 -9.51
C LYS A 341 -5.76 -7.83 -10.98
N GLY A 342 -4.68 -7.09 -11.24
CA GLY A 342 -4.32 -6.67 -12.60
C GLY A 342 -4.18 -7.79 -13.63
N THR A 343 -3.11 -8.58 -13.56
CA THR A 343 -2.84 -9.56 -14.63
C THR A 343 -3.81 -10.73 -14.62
N PHE A 344 -4.11 -11.31 -13.45
CA PHE A 344 -5.00 -12.47 -13.40
C PHE A 344 -6.47 -12.08 -13.63
N LYS A 345 -7.03 -11.26 -12.73
CA LYS A 345 -8.47 -11.00 -12.69
C LYS A 345 -8.89 -10.04 -13.80
N ASP A 346 -8.26 -8.87 -13.90
CA ASP A 346 -8.71 -7.80 -14.79
C ASP A 346 -8.32 -8.07 -16.24
N HIS A 347 -7.20 -8.76 -16.47
CA HIS A 347 -6.76 -9.14 -17.82
C HIS A 347 -7.17 -10.58 -18.16
N LEU A 348 -6.51 -11.60 -17.61
CA LEU A 348 -6.64 -12.97 -18.13
C LEU A 348 -8.04 -13.59 -17.98
N VAL A 349 -8.74 -13.36 -16.85
CA VAL A 349 -10.13 -13.84 -16.68
C VAL A 349 -11.04 -13.12 -17.66
N THR A 350 -10.97 -11.79 -17.73
CA THR A 350 -11.75 -10.96 -18.66
C THR A 350 -11.52 -11.38 -20.12
N TRP A 351 -10.28 -11.63 -20.52
CA TRP A 351 -9.93 -12.05 -21.89
C TRP A 351 -10.49 -13.41 -22.27
N VAL A 352 -10.63 -14.33 -21.30
CA VAL A 352 -11.33 -15.61 -21.52
C VAL A 352 -12.81 -15.37 -21.81
N GLU A 353 -13.45 -14.45 -21.07
CA GLU A 353 -14.86 -14.11 -21.30
C GLU A 353 -15.05 -13.45 -22.67
N GLU A 354 -14.19 -12.49 -23.02
CA GLU A 354 -14.15 -11.84 -24.34
C GLU A 354 -13.98 -12.86 -25.46
N TYR A 355 -13.04 -13.80 -25.31
CA TYR A 355 -12.85 -14.89 -26.28
C TYR A 355 -14.12 -15.70 -26.50
N LEU A 356 -14.80 -16.11 -25.41
CA LEU A 356 -16.02 -16.90 -25.51
C LEU A 356 -17.13 -16.12 -26.23
N VAL A 357 -17.25 -14.82 -25.96
CA VAL A 357 -18.19 -13.93 -26.65
C VAL A 357 -17.86 -13.81 -28.14
N LEU A 358 -16.59 -13.62 -28.50
CA LEU A 358 -16.14 -13.55 -29.89
C LEU A 358 -16.39 -14.86 -30.64
N ARG A 359 -16.15 -16.01 -29.98
CA ARG A 359 -16.24 -17.33 -30.62
C ARG A 359 -17.67 -17.87 -30.72
N HIS A 360 -18.51 -17.63 -29.72
CA HIS A 360 -19.82 -18.26 -29.57
C HIS A 360 -21.01 -17.27 -29.54
N GLY A 361 -20.73 -15.97 -29.66
CA GLY A 361 -21.73 -14.92 -29.44
C GLY A 361 -22.11 -14.79 -27.96
N LYS A 362 -22.79 -13.71 -27.59
CA LYS A 362 -23.17 -13.43 -26.19
C LYS A 362 -23.97 -14.56 -25.54
N THR A 363 -24.96 -15.11 -26.26
CA THR A 363 -25.82 -16.19 -25.75
C THR A 363 -25.05 -17.50 -25.57
N GLY A 364 -24.21 -17.88 -26.54
CA GLY A 364 -23.39 -19.08 -26.45
C GLY A 364 -22.34 -18.98 -25.35
N ALA A 365 -21.70 -17.82 -25.23
CA ALA A 365 -20.76 -17.52 -24.15
C ALA A 365 -21.43 -17.64 -22.77
N ALA A 366 -22.65 -17.11 -22.59
CA ALA A 366 -23.38 -17.22 -21.32
C ALA A 366 -23.63 -18.68 -20.90
N VAL A 367 -23.93 -19.58 -21.84
CA VAL A 367 -24.11 -21.01 -21.55
C VAL A 367 -22.80 -21.65 -21.11
N ILE A 368 -21.70 -21.35 -21.80
CA ILE A 368 -20.36 -21.87 -21.45
C ILE A 368 -19.91 -21.32 -20.10
N MET A 369 -20.16 -20.04 -19.84
CA MET A 369 -19.84 -19.37 -18.59
C MET A 369 -20.59 -19.98 -17.41
N ALA A 370 -21.88 -20.31 -17.58
CA ALA A 370 -22.65 -21.04 -16.57
C ALA A 370 -22.08 -22.45 -16.30
N ASP A 371 -21.51 -23.11 -17.32
CA ASP A 371 -20.80 -24.39 -17.12
C ASP A 371 -19.48 -24.19 -16.34
N ILE A 372 -18.70 -23.17 -16.67
CA ILE A 372 -17.47 -22.79 -15.94
C ILE A 372 -17.81 -22.52 -14.47
N ASP A 373 -18.85 -21.74 -14.20
CA ASP A 373 -19.30 -21.42 -12.84
C ASP A 373 -19.78 -22.66 -12.08
N ARG A 374 -20.48 -23.58 -12.75
CA ARG A 374 -20.85 -24.88 -12.18
C ARG A 374 -19.63 -25.72 -11.82
N ARG A 375 -18.59 -25.74 -12.67
CA ARG A 375 -17.32 -26.46 -12.39
C ARG A 375 -16.59 -25.85 -11.20
N ILE A 376 -16.58 -24.53 -11.09
CA ILE A 376 -15.99 -23.81 -9.96
C ILE A 376 -16.74 -24.14 -8.67
N ALA A 377 -18.08 -24.15 -8.70
CA ALA A 377 -18.91 -24.51 -7.55
C ALA A 377 -18.77 -25.97 -7.13
N ALA A 378 -18.49 -26.87 -8.08
CA ALA A 378 -18.26 -28.29 -7.83
C ALA A 378 -16.85 -28.60 -7.29
N ALA A 379 -15.96 -27.62 -7.17
CA ALA A 379 -14.62 -27.82 -6.63
C ALA A 379 -14.70 -28.39 -5.19
N PRO A 380 -14.02 -29.51 -4.89
CA PRO A 380 -14.03 -30.07 -3.54
C PRO A 380 -13.54 -29.07 -2.49
N SER A 381 -14.14 -29.11 -1.31
CA SER A 381 -13.67 -28.30 -0.19
C SER A 381 -12.27 -28.74 0.22
N PHE A 382 -11.38 -27.77 0.43
CA PHE A 382 -10.07 -27.98 1.05
C PHE A 382 -9.74 -26.85 2.02
N PRO A 383 -8.95 -27.09 3.08
CA PRO A 383 -8.57 -26.05 4.03
C PRO A 383 -7.91 -24.85 3.35
N GLY A 384 -8.46 -23.64 3.58
CA GLY A 384 -7.96 -22.42 2.95
C GLY A 384 -8.42 -22.18 1.51
N LEU A 385 -9.40 -22.94 1.00
CA LEU A 385 -10.18 -22.54 -0.18
C LEU A 385 -11.44 -21.80 0.23
N ARG A 386 -11.60 -20.56 -0.23
CA ARG A 386 -12.89 -19.88 -0.21
C ARG A 386 -13.82 -20.54 -1.23
N ARG A 387 -15.04 -20.89 -0.80
CA ARG A 387 -16.02 -21.58 -1.65
C ARG A 387 -16.78 -20.60 -2.53
N PHE A 388 -17.17 -21.07 -3.70
CA PHE A 388 -17.97 -20.34 -4.69
C PHE A 388 -19.26 -21.13 -4.97
N PRO A 389 -20.22 -21.20 -4.03
CA PRO A 389 -21.41 -22.05 -4.17
C PRO A 389 -22.25 -21.71 -5.41
N GLU A 390 -22.22 -20.45 -5.85
CA GLU A 390 -22.92 -19.94 -7.04
C GLU A 390 -21.96 -19.61 -8.19
N GLY A 391 -20.71 -20.10 -8.13
CA GLY A 391 -19.67 -19.76 -9.11
C GLY A 391 -19.17 -18.32 -8.96
N ARG A 392 -18.91 -17.63 -10.08
CA ARG A 392 -18.26 -16.30 -10.07
C ARG A 392 -19.23 -15.11 -10.01
N GLY A 393 -20.54 -15.34 -9.95
CA GLY A 393 -21.59 -14.32 -10.08
C GLY A 393 -21.74 -13.32 -8.92
N PHE A 394 -20.68 -12.98 -8.19
CA PHE A 394 -20.73 -12.03 -7.08
C PHE A 394 -20.59 -10.59 -7.58
N LYS A 395 -21.34 -9.65 -6.98
CA LYS A 395 -21.33 -8.22 -7.33
C LYS A 395 -20.01 -7.52 -6.99
N GLN A 396 -19.30 -7.99 -5.96
CA GLN A 396 -18.05 -7.40 -5.49
C GLN A 396 -16.97 -8.46 -5.35
N TRP A 397 -15.77 -8.14 -5.85
CA TRP A 397 -14.61 -9.02 -5.79
C TRP A 397 -13.56 -8.44 -4.85
N THR A 398 -13.18 -9.21 -3.82
CA THR A 398 -12.04 -8.89 -2.97
C THR A 398 -10.76 -9.50 -3.51
N GLY A 399 -9.60 -9.04 -3.01
CA GLY A 399 -8.31 -9.66 -3.32
C GLY A 399 -8.26 -11.15 -2.94
N ASP A 400 -8.97 -11.56 -1.90
CA ASP A 400 -9.04 -12.97 -1.48
C ASP A 400 -9.95 -13.81 -2.36
N ASP A 401 -11.02 -13.23 -2.92
CA ASP A 401 -11.84 -13.89 -3.93
C ASP A 401 -11.03 -14.19 -5.19
N SER A 402 -10.23 -13.21 -5.64
CA SER A 402 -9.31 -13.42 -6.78
C SER A 402 -8.29 -14.51 -6.48
N LYS A 403 -7.65 -14.52 -5.29
CA LYS A 403 -6.73 -15.59 -4.88
C LYS A 403 -7.39 -16.96 -4.83
N ALA A 404 -8.64 -17.04 -4.41
CA ALA A 404 -9.37 -18.31 -4.35
C ALA A 404 -9.76 -18.79 -5.75
N LEU A 405 -10.20 -17.89 -6.63
CA LEU A 405 -10.51 -18.19 -8.02
C LEU A 405 -9.28 -18.76 -8.76
N MET A 406 -8.09 -18.19 -8.55
CA MET A 406 -6.84 -18.69 -9.13
C MET A 406 -6.59 -20.19 -8.89
N LYS A 407 -7.06 -20.73 -7.76
CA LYS A 407 -6.85 -22.14 -7.40
C LYS A 407 -7.75 -23.10 -8.19
N VAL A 408 -8.87 -22.62 -8.73
CA VAL A 408 -9.93 -23.45 -9.35
C VAL A 408 -10.23 -23.08 -10.81
N PHE A 409 -9.72 -21.93 -11.30
CA PHE A 409 -10.06 -21.43 -12.64
C PHE A 409 -9.53 -22.30 -13.78
N LEU A 410 -8.28 -22.77 -13.67
CA LEU A 410 -7.62 -23.53 -14.74
C LEU A 410 -8.38 -24.82 -15.16
N PRO A 411 -8.82 -25.71 -14.23
CA PRO A 411 -9.63 -26.86 -14.62
C PRO A 411 -11.05 -26.46 -15.08
N ALA A 412 -11.58 -25.33 -14.61
CA ALA A 412 -12.92 -24.90 -14.98
C ALA A 412 -13.03 -24.50 -16.46
N ILE A 413 -12.00 -23.83 -17.00
CA ILE A 413 -11.97 -23.40 -18.41
C ILE A 413 -11.52 -24.49 -19.39
N ALA A 414 -10.94 -25.59 -18.90
CA ALA A 414 -10.40 -26.65 -19.75
C ALA A 414 -11.49 -27.28 -20.64
N GLY A 415 -11.20 -27.39 -21.93
CA GLY A 415 -12.15 -27.89 -22.94
C GLY A 415 -13.13 -26.84 -23.48
N HIS A 416 -13.21 -25.66 -22.86
CA HIS A 416 -14.01 -24.53 -23.36
C HIS A 416 -13.18 -23.49 -24.11
N VAL A 417 -11.87 -23.45 -23.88
CA VAL A 417 -10.93 -22.53 -24.53
C VAL A 417 -9.81 -23.30 -25.23
N PRO A 418 -9.08 -22.68 -26.19
CA PRO A 418 -7.94 -23.29 -26.85
C PRO A 418 -6.89 -23.78 -25.83
N PRO A 419 -6.24 -24.94 -26.06
CA PRO A 419 -5.21 -25.44 -25.15
C PRO A 419 -4.09 -24.44 -24.85
N GLN A 420 -3.76 -23.56 -25.79
CA GLN A 420 -2.76 -22.50 -25.61
C GLN A 420 -3.18 -21.45 -24.58
N MET A 421 -4.47 -21.07 -24.49
CA MET A 421 -4.96 -20.18 -23.43
C MET A 421 -4.80 -20.82 -22.04
N VAL A 422 -5.10 -22.12 -21.93
CA VAL A 422 -4.87 -22.88 -20.69
C VAL A 422 -3.39 -22.87 -20.33
N ARG A 423 -2.48 -23.08 -21.29
CA ARG A 423 -1.04 -23.02 -21.04
C ARG A 423 -0.56 -21.62 -20.64
N ALA A 424 -1.10 -20.56 -21.25
CA ALA A 424 -0.78 -19.18 -20.90
C ALA A 424 -1.17 -18.89 -19.44
N ILE A 425 -2.41 -19.20 -19.05
CA ILE A 425 -2.88 -18.99 -17.68
C ILE A 425 -2.09 -19.87 -16.70
N ARG A 426 -1.78 -21.12 -17.06
CA ARG A 426 -0.93 -22.00 -16.24
C ARG A 426 0.45 -21.38 -16.00
N ALA A 427 1.14 -20.94 -17.06
CA ALA A 427 2.47 -20.34 -16.94
C ALA A 427 2.45 -19.07 -16.08
N PHE A 428 1.41 -18.24 -16.22
CA PHE A 428 1.19 -17.10 -15.35
C PHE A 428 0.95 -17.50 -13.88
N LEU A 429 0.14 -18.56 -13.63
CA LEU A 429 -0.08 -19.05 -12.27
C LEU A 429 1.22 -19.59 -11.66
N ASP A 430 2.04 -20.31 -12.43
CA ASP A 430 3.36 -20.76 -11.99
C ASP A 430 4.23 -19.56 -11.57
N PHE A 431 4.32 -18.51 -12.41
CA PHE A 431 4.99 -17.25 -12.06
C PHE A 431 4.42 -16.67 -10.75
N CYS A 432 3.09 -16.57 -10.63
CA CYS A 432 2.44 -15.96 -9.48
C CYS A 432 2.76 -16.72 -8.18
N TYR A 433 2.72 -18.05 -8.19
CA TYR A 433 3.05 -18.86 -7.02
C TYR A 433 4.53 -18.75 -6.64
N LEU A 434 5.44 -18.64 -7.62
CA LEU A 434 6.87 -18.47 -7.37
C LEU A 434 7.18 -17.13 -6.69
N VAL A 435 6.67 -16.02 -7.22
CA VAL A 435 6.94 -14.66 -6.65
C VAL A 435 6.26 -14.43 -5.29
N ARG A 436 5.31 -15.29 -4.92
CA ARG A 436 4.62 -15.27 -3.61
C ARG A 436 5.27 -16.17 -2.55
N ARG A 437 6.41 -16.78 -2.82
CA ARG A 437 7.14 -17.55 -1.80
C ARG A 437 7.69 -16.61 -0.73
N ASP A 438 7.65 -17.04 0.53
CA ASP A 438 8.27 -16.29 1.64
C ASP A 438 9.80 -16.20 1.50
N THR A 439 10.39 -17.16 0.81
CA THR A 439 11.82 -17.27 0.61
C THR A 439 12.09 -17.68 -0.83
N LEU A 440 12.99 -16.97 -1.49
CA LEU A 440 13.39 -17.22 -2.88
C LEU A 440 14.89 -17.42 -2.93
N ASP A 441 15.34 -18.33 -3.77
CA ASP A 441 16.76 -18.54 -4.06
C ASP A 441 17.04 -18.34 -5.56
N ASP A 442 18.31 -18.40 -5.95
CA ASP A 442 18.72 -18.21 -7.35
C ASP A 442 18.00 -19.18 -8.31
N GLY A 443 17.74 -20.43 -7.89
CA GLY A 443 16.97 -21.39 -8.67
C GLY A 443 15.50 -20.98 -8.84
N THR A 444 14.88 -20.47 -7.78
CA THR A 444 13.53 -19.90 -7.85
C THR A 444 13.49 -18.69 -8.80
N LEU A 445 14.54 -17.87 -8.83
CA LEU A 445 14.62 -16.74 -9.78
C LEU A 445 14.72 -17.24 -11.24
N GLU A 446 15.45 -18.32 -11.50
CA GLU A 446 15.48 -18.97 -12.82
C GLU A 446 14.09 -19.52 -13.21
N ASP A 447 13.41 -20.18 -12.28
CA ASP A 447 12.04 -20.67 -12.49
C ASP A 447 11.06 -19.53 -12.81
N ILE A 448 11.23 -18.36 -12.16
CA ILE A 448 10.43 -17.15 -12.44
C ILE A 448 10.64 -16.70 -13.89
N ASP A 449 11.88 -16.63 -14.36
CA ASP A 449 12.20 -16.21 -15.73
C ASP A 449 11.67 -17.20 -16.77
N ILE A 450 11.74 -18.51 -16.47
CA ILE A 450 11.17 -19.57 -17.31
C ILE A 450 9.65 -19.45 -17.38
N ALA A 451 8.98 -19.28 -16.23
CA ALA A 451 7.53 -19.14 -16.16
C ALA A 451 7.05 -17.89 -16.91
N LEU A 452 7.74 -16.76 -16.74
CA LEU A 452 7.44 -15.52 -17.45
C LEU A 452 7.67 -15.64 -18.96
N SER A 453 8.77 -16.27 -19.39
CA SER A 453 9.03 -16.52 -20.82
C SER A 453 7.98 -17.43 -21.44
N CYS A 454 7.56 -18.47 -20.71
CA CYS A 454 6.47 -19.34 -21.13
C CYS A 454 5.15 -18.55 -21.23
N PHE A 455 4.84 -17.72 -20.24
CA PHE A 455 3.65 -16.88 -20.28
C PHE A 455 3.63 -15.95 -21.50
N HIS A 456 4.73 -15.22 -21.76
CA HIS A 456 4.83 -14.35 -22.92
C HIS A 456 4.69 -15.09 -24.26
N ARG A 457 5.24 -16.29 -24.36
CA ARG A 457 5.09 -17.12 -25.57
C ARG A 457 3.66 -17.60 -25.77
N GLU A 458 3.01 -18.11 -24.71
CA GLU A 458 1.68 -18.70 -24.86
C GLU A 458 0.57 -17.64 -24.94
N ARG A 459 0.73 -16.46 -24.31
CA ARG A 459 -0.30 -15.41 -24.28
C ARG A 459 -0.60 -14.77 -25.64
N THR A 460 0.24 -14.98 -26.65
CA THR A 460 -0.02 -14.51 -28.02
C THR A 460 -1.33 -15.06 -28.59
N ILE A 461 -1.85 -16.17 -28.03
CA ILE A 461 -3.17 -16.70 -28.39
C ILE A 461 -4.30 -15.68 -28.25
N PHE A 462 -4.19 -14.73 -27.32
CA PHE A 462 -5.18 -13.65 -27.17
C PHE A 462 -5.12 -12.65 -28.33
N GLU A 463 -3.95 -12.48 -28.96
CA GLU A 463 -3.80 -11.71 -30.19
C GLU A 463 -4.33 -12.53 -31.38
N ASP A 464 -3.91 -13.80 -31.50
CA ASP A 464 -4.29 -14.72 -32.59
C ASP A 464 -5.81 -14.94 -32.69
N THR A 465 -6.51 -14.93 -31.55
CA THR A 465 -7.97 -15.10 -31.49
C THR A 465 -8.75 -13.79 -31.64
N GLY A 466 -8.06 -12.66 -31.77
CA GLY A 466 -8.66 -11.34 -31.94
C GLY A 466 -9.19 -10.71 -30.66
N VAL A 467 -8.88 -11.26 -29.48
CA VAL A 467 -9.20 -10.65 -28.18
C VAL A 467 -8.36 -9.38 -27.98
N ARG A 468 -7.09 -9.41 -28.41
CA ARG A 468 -6.16 -8.28 -28.33
C ARG A 468 -5.53 -7.99 -29.71
N LEU A 469 -6.33 -7.45 -30.63
CA LEU A 469 -5.91 -7.14 -32.01
C LEU A 469 -4.78 -6.11 -32.12
N SER A 470 -4.69 -5.18 -31.17
CA SER A 470 -3.68 -4.12 -31.13
C SER A 470 -2.39 -4.54 -30.43
N GLY A 471 -2.24 -5.83 -30.11
CA GLY A 471 -1.12 -6.36 -29.32
C GLY A 471 -1.31 -6.20 -27.82
N ILE A 472 -0.39 -6.83 -27.05
CA ILE A 472 -0.36 -6.78 -25.59
C ILE A 472 0.76 -5.86 -25.12
N SER A 473 0.42 -4.61 -24.83
CA SER A 473 1.32 -3.63 -24.19
C SER A 473 0.62 -3.00 -22.99
N LEU A 474 0.62 -3.71 -21.86
CA LEU A 474 -0.10 -3.32 -20.65
C LEU A 474 0.86 -3.15 -19.47
N PRO A 475 0.94 -1.97 -18.82
CA PRO A 475 1.90 -1.71 -17.75
C PRO A 475 1.86 -2.72 -16.59
N ARG A 476 0.67 -3.19 -16.19
CA ARG A 476 0.56 -4.21 -15.12
C ARG A 476 1.13 -5.57 -15.54
N GLN A 477 0.96 -6.00 -16.79
CA GLN A 477 1.62 -7.24 -17.27
C GLN A 477 3.12 -7.01 -17.51
N HIS A 478 3.50 -5.86 -18.04
CA HIS A 478 4.90 -5.50 -18.24
C HIS A 478 5.68 -5.51 -16.92
N SER A 479 5.03 -5.10 -15.82
CA SER A 479 5.64 -5.06 -14.49
C SER A 479 6.25 -6.40 -14.06
N LEU A 480 5.74 -7.52 -14.57
CA LEU A 480 6.23 -8.87 -14.27
C LEU A 480 7.71 -9.05 -14.68
N LYS A 481 8.18 -8.37 -15.72
CA LYS A 481 9.60 -8.38 -16.16
C LYS A 481 10.55 -7.81 -15.12
N HIS A 482 10.05 -6.99 -14.19
CA HIS A 482 10.88 -6.35 -13.16
C HIS A 482 10.99 -7.18 -11.89
N TYR A 483 10.19 -8.25 -11.71
CA TYR A 483 10.11 -8.99 -10.45
C TYR A 483 11.44 -9.62 -10.04
N ARG A 484 12.18 -10.26 -10.95
CA ARG A 484 13.49 -10.84 -10.62
C ARG A 484 14.41 -9.80 -9.98
N ARG A 485 14.55 -8.64 -10.62
CA ARG A 485 15.39 -7.56 -10.10
C ARG A 485 14.87 -7.01 -8.79
N LEU A 486 13.56 -6.83 -8.65
CA LEU A 486 12.95 -6.32 -7.43
C LEU A 486 13.12 -7.29 -6.26
N ILE A 487 13.07 -8.60 -6.51
CA ILE A 487 13.37 -9.62 -5.50
C ILE A 487 14.85 -9.54 -5.08
N GLN A 488 15.77 -9.34 -6.03
CA GLN A 488 17.17 -9.16 -5.67
C GLN A 488 17.41 -7.89 -4.86
N LEU A 489 16.75 -6.78 -5.20
CA LEU A 489 16.88 -5.51 -4.49
C LEU A 489 16.25 -5.55 -3.09
N PHE A 490 15.05 -6.09 -2.97
CA PHE A 490 14.19 -5.90 -1.80
C PHE A 490 13.75 -7.20 -1.11
N ALA A 491 14.24 -8.34 -1.57
CA ALA A 491 13.89 -9.67 -1.12
C ALA A 491 12.44 -10.08 -1.41
N SER A 492 11.82 -10.91 -0.56
CA SER A 492 10.50 -11.49 -0.85
C SER A 492 9.42 -10.39 -0.99
N PRO A 493 8.66 -10.34 -2.10
CA PRO A 493 7.62 -9.34 -2.31
C PRO A 493 6.49 -9.40 -1.28
N ASN A 494 6.30 -10.54 -0.60
CA ASN A 494 5.28 -10.70 0.44
C ASN A 494 5.42 -9.72 1.59
N GLY A 495 6.64 -9.23 1.87
CA GLY A 495 6.90 -8.24 2.92
C GLY A 495 6.73 -6.78 2.49
N LEU A 496 6.44 -6.52 1.20
CA LEU A 496 6.53 -5.20 0.56
C LEU A 496 5.40 -4.94 -0.45
N CYS A 497 4.23 -5.50 -0.20
CA CYS A 497 3.08 -5.43 -1.09
C CYS A 497 1.91 -4.65 -0.47
N SER A 498 1.12 -3.99 -1.33
CA SER A 498 -0.04 -3.18 -0.95
C SER A 498 -1.08 -3.93 -0.11
N SER A 499 -1.15 -5.27 -0.18
CA SER A 499 -2.03 -6.08 0.68
C SER A 499 -1.87 -5.79 2.18
N MET A 500 -0.66 -5.41 2.62
CA MET A 500 -0.41 -5.02 4.01
C MET A 500 -1.04 -3.67 4.36
N MET A 501 -1.07 -2.74 3.41
CA MET A 501 -1.72 -1.44 3.54
C MET A 501 -3.23 -1.57 3.47
N GLU A 502 -3.75 -2.43 2.59
CA GLU A 502 -5.18 -2.79 2.53
C GLU A 502 -5.70 -3.29 3.88
N ALA A 503 -4.96 -4.22 4.49
CA ALA A 503 -5.29 -4.70 5.83
C ALA A 503 -5.17 -3.59 6.90
N LYS A 504 -4.17 -2.70 6.81
CA LYS A 504 -4.04 -1.57 7.74
C LYS A 504 -5.16 -0.53 7.57
N HIS A 505 -5.68 -0.29 6.37
CA HIS A 505 -6.83 0.61 6.16
C HIS A 505 -8.05 0.22 6.97
N ILE A 506 -8.29 -1.10 7.15
CA ILE A 506 -9.41 -1.60 7.94
C ILE A 506 -9.33 -1.05 9.37
N ILE A 507 -8.17 -1.20 10.01
CA ILE A 507 -7.97 -0.86 11.42
C ILE A 507 -7.70 0.65 11.60
N ALA A 508 -6.98 1.29 10.68
CA ALA A 508 -6.54 2.67 10.83
C ALA A 508 -7.53 3.71 10.29
N VAL A 509 -8.43 3.31 9.37
CA VAL A 509 -9.36 4.24 8.71
C VAL A 509 -10.81 3.76 8.83
N LYS A 510 -11.13 2.57 8.32
CA LYS A 510 -12.52 2.10 8.22
C LYS A 510 -13.15 1.86 9.59
N GLN A 511 -12.48 1.17 10.51
CA GLN A 511 -12.98 0.93 11.87
C GLN A 511 -13.11 2.24 12.69
N PRO A 512 -12.10 3.14 12.75
CA PRO A 512 -12.23 4.45 13.36
C PRO A 512 -13.38 5.28 12.79
N TYR A 513 -13.55 5.30 11.46
CA TYR A 513 -14.67 5.96 10.81
C TYR A 513 -16.01 5.38 11.24
N ARG A 514 -16.16 4.05 11.31
CA ARG A 514 -17.40 3.40 11.82
C ARG A 514 -17.69 3.77 13.28
N ARG A 515 -16.66 4.02 14.10
CA ARG A 515 -16.77 4.44 15.51
C ARG A 515 -17.03 5.94 15.68
N SER A 516 -16.76 6.75 14.66
CA SER A 516 -16.95 8.20 14.67
C SER A 516 -18.42 8.60 14.51
N SER A 517 -18.73 9.89 14.69
CA SER A 517 -20.03 10.45 14.34
C SER A 517 -20.33 10.48 12.83
N ARG A 518 -19.34 10.15 11.98
CA ARG A 518 -19.37 10.25 10.51
C ARG A 518 -19.56 11.66 9.95
N HIS A 519 -19.65 12.67 10.81
CA HIS A 519 -19.70 14.08 10.45
C HIS A 519 -18.34 14.73 10.68
N ASN A 520 -17.72 15.27 9.63
CA ASN A 520 -16.36 15.84 9.66
C ASN A 520 -15.38 14.93 10.44
N ALA A 521 -15.40 13.64 10.12
CA ALA A 521 -14.88 12.59 10.99
C ALA A 521 -13.34 12.61 11.12
N LEU A 522 -12.60 13.34 10.27
CA LEU A 522 -11.14 13.28 10.22
C LEU A 522 -10.52 13.52 11.61
N GLY A 523 -10.88 14.60 12.31
CA GLY A 523 -10.34 14.87 13.65
C GLY A 523 -10.61 13.74 14.66
N GLN A 524 -11.77 13.08 14.57
CA GLN A 524 -12.07 11.91 15.40
C GLN A 524 -11.20 10.71 15.00
N LEU A 525 -10.95 10.49 13.70
CA LEU A 525 -10.03 9.45 13.22
C LEU A 525 -8.61 9.69 13.77
N LEU A 526 -8.13 10.94 13.78
CA LEU A 526 -6.81 11.29 14.30
C LEU A 526 -6.67 10.89 15.77
N LEU A 527 -7.61 11.34 16.61
CA LEU A 527 -7.62 11.06 18.05
C LEU A 527 -7.78 9.57 18.35
N ILE A 528 -8.69 8.88 17.65
CA ILE A 528 -8.88 7.43 17.84
C ILE A 528 -7.58 6.69 17.53
N ASN A 529 -6.90 6.99 16.42
CA ASN A 529 -5.64 6.35 16.07
C ASN A 529 -4.53 6.65 17.09
N GLN A 530 -4.40 7.90 17.53
CA GLN A 530 -3.39 8.27 18.53
C GLN A 530 -3.59 7.52 19.86
N ARG A 531 -4.84 7.44 20.34
CA ARG A 531 -5.19 6.67 21.56
C ARG A 531 -4.92 5.18 21.41
N LEU A 532 -5.24 4.58 20.25
CA LEU A 532 -4.95 3.17 19.99
C LEU A 532 -3.45 2.88 19.95
N ASP A 533 -2.66 3.76 19.32
CA ASP A 533 -1.21 3.63 19.29
C ASP A 533 -0.58 3.77 20.68
N LYS A 534 -1.07 4.70 21.51
CA LYS A 534 -0.69 4.86 22.92
C LYS A 534 -0.96 3.59 23.74
N LEU A 535 -2.17 3.06 23.63
CA LEU A 535 -2.56 1.83 24.33
C LEU A 535 -1.69 0.63 23.93
N ALA A 536 -1.43 0.47 22.63
CA ALA A 536 -0.59 -0.62 22.16
C ALA A 536 0.87 -0.48 22.62
N ALA A 537 1.42 0.74 22.63
CA ALA A 537 2.76 0.99 23.15
C ALA A 537 2.84 0.78 24.67
N LEU A 538 1.77 1.12 25.40
CA LEU A 538 1.69 0.88 26.85
C LEU A 538 1.63 -0.61 27.18
N GLU A 539 0.86 -1.39 26.42
CA GLU A 539 0.76 -2.84 26.56
C GLU A 539 2.13 -3.51 26.38
N VAL A 540 2.86 -3.13 25.32
CA VAL A 540 4.26 -3.55 25.10
C VAL A 540 5.14 -3.17 26.29
N HIS A 541 5.03 -1.93 26.77
CA HIS A 541 5.83 -1.46 27.88
C HIS A 541 5.58 -2.28 29.16
N TYR A 542 4.32 -2.54 29.51
CA TYR A 542 3.99 -3.35 30.68
C TYR A 542 4.38 -4.82 30.52
N THR A 543 4.22 -5.39 29.32
CA THR A 543 4.69 -6.75 29.01
C THR A 543 6.19 -6.88 29.20
N ALA A 544 6.98 -5.93 28.67
CA ALA A 544 8.44 -5.93 28.82
C ALA A 544 8.93 -5.78 30.28
N HIS A 545 8.08 -5.27 31.17
CA HIS A 545 8.36 -5.12 32.61
C HIS A 545 7.66 -6.18 33.48
N HIS A 546 7.07 -7.22 32.88
CA HIS A 546 6.34 -8.27 33.59
C HIS A 546 5.17 -7.74 34.44
N MET A 547 4.62 -6.58 34.09
CA MET A 547 3.53 -5.94 34.82
C MET A 547 2.14 -6.49 34.46
N LEU A 548 2.07 -7.25 33.36
CA LEU A 548 0.86 -7.99 32.95
C LEU A 548 0.93 -9.49 33.31
N ASP A 549 2.00 -9.92 33.99
CA ASP A 549 2.18 -11.30 34.38
C ASP A 549 1.34 -11.62 35.63
N GLY A 550 0.56 -12.69 35.57
CA GLY A 550 -0.27 -13.17 36.69
C GLY A 550 -1.72 -12.67 36.66
N ALA A 551 -2.51 -13.10 37.65
CA ALA A 551 -3.93 -12.77 37.71
C ALA A 551 -4.14 -11.30 38.04
N CYS A 552 -5.06 -10.63 37.33
CA CYS A 552 -5.42 -9.25 37.62
C CYS A 552 -6.00 -9.16 39.05
N PRO A 553 -5.34 -8.45 39.99
CA PRO A 553 -5.69 -8.48 41.41
C PRO A 553 -7.03 -7.80 41.71
N ARG A 554 -7.61 -7.07 40.74
CA ARG A 554 -8.89 -6.36 40.86
C ARG A 554 -10.06 -7.03 40.13
N LEU A 555 -9.85 -8.15 39.44
CA LEU A 555 -10.96 -8.90 38.86
C LEU A 555 -11.78 -9.55 40.00
N PRO A 556 -13.11 -9.40 40.02
CA PRO A 556 -13.96 -10.15 40.92
C PRO A 556 -13.67 -11.66 40.81
N SER A 557 -13.76 -12.40 41.91
CA SER A 557 -13.43 -13.83 41.95
C SER A 557 -14.18 -14.69 40.91
N TRP A 558 -15.37 -14.26 40.51
CA TRP A 558 -16.16 -14.93 39.47
C TRP A 558 -15.64 -14.69 38.03
N MET A 559 -14.93 -13.59 37.78
CA MET A 559 -14.21 -13.36 36.50
C MET A 559 -12.82 -14.02 36.48
N GLN A 560 -12.26 -14.33 37.65
CA GLN A 560 -10.96 -15.01 37.76
C GLN A 560 -11.06 -16.52 37.43
N GLN A 561 -12.26 -17.10 37.48
CA GLN A 561 -12.48 -18.55 37.31
C GLN A 561 -12.34 -19.03 35.85
N ASP A 562 -12.50 -18.17 34.85
CA ASP A 562 -12.41 -18.56 33.43
C ASP A 562 -10.99 -18.55 32.85
N ILE A 563 -10.00 -18.02 33.58
CA ILE A 563 -8.60 -17.94 33.11
C ILE A 563 -7.79 -19.18 33.49
N THR A 564 -8.18 -19.90 34.55
CA THR A 564 -7.40 -21.04 35.08
C THR A 564 -7.77 -22.40 34.49
N SER A 565 -8.87 -22.51 33.73
CA SER A 565 -9.31 -23.78 33.13
C SER A 565 -8.65 -24.13 31.79
N LEU A 566 -7.72 -23.30 31.29
CA LEU A 566 -7.01 -23.56 30.02
C LEU A 566 -5.60 -24.13 30.17
N ASP A 567 -5.02 -24.18 31.38
CA ASP A 567 -3.61 -24.54 31.59
C ASP A 567 -3.33 -25.78 32.47
N GLU A 568 -4.34 -26.53 32.90
CA GLU A 568 -4.12 -27.79 33.64
C GLU A 568 -4.54 -29.04 32.86
N GLN A 569 -3.62 -29.56 32.05
CA GLN A 569 -3.53 -30.99 31.74
C GLN A 569 -2.15 -31.50 32.20
N PRO A 570 -2.07 -32.51 33.09
CA PRO A 570 -0.78 -33.00 33.58
C PRO A 570 -0.02 -33.76 32.49
N LEU A 571 1.21 -33.35 32.23
CA LEU A 571 2.19 -34.11 31.45
C LEU A 571 2.58 -35.40 32.18
N SER A 572 2.16 -36.55 31.67
CA SER A 572 2.84 -37.82 31.91
C SER A 572 3.95 -38.03 30.87
N SER A 573 5.19 -37.97 31.34
CA SER A 573 6.48 -38.41 30.77
C SER A 573 6.51 -39.01 29.35
N GLY A 574 7.30 -38.40 28.45
CA GLY A 574 7.87 -39.11 27.29
C GLY A 574 8.40 -38.26 26.12
N THR A 575 9.66 -37.83 26.22
CA THR A 575 10.60 -37.54 25.11
C THR A 575 10.48 -36.21 24.29
N THR A 576 11.56 -35.43 24.42
CA THR A 576 12.06 -34.24 23.71
C THR A 576 11.46 -33.84 22.35
N GLY A 577 10.89 -32.63 22.30
CA GLY A 577 10.64 -31.84 21.09
C GLY A 577 10.19 -30.42 21.46
N ARG A 578 11.00 -29.40 21.18
CA ARG A 578 10.78 -28.00 21.61
C ARG A 578 9.74 -27.34 20.68
N CYS A 579 8.53 -27.13 21.18
CA CYS A 579 7.44 -26.44 20.48
C CYS A 579 7.13 -25.13 21.22
N SER A 580 7.28 -24.00 20.54
CA SER A 580 6.99 -22.65 21.03
C SER A 580 5.53 -22.32 20.75
N ASN A 581 4.67 -22.39 21.78
CA ASN A 581 3.29 -21.92 21.73
C ASN A 581 3.22 -20.47 22.22
N VAL A 582 2.95 -19.53 21.32
CA VAL A 582 2.47 -18.19 21.64
C VAL A 582 1.01 -18.16 21.18
N THR A 583 0.09 -18.38 22.11
CA THR A 583 -1.36 -18.41 21.85
C THR A 583 -1.99 -17.23 22.58
N SER A 584 -2.05 -16.06 21.93
CA SER A 584 -2.81 -14.90 22.46
C SER A 584 -3.35 -13.96 21.36
N LEU A 585 -3.32 -14.37 20.08
CA LEU A 585 -3.82 -13.55 18.95
C LEU A 585 -4.66 -14.34 17.94
N ALA A 586 -4.74 -15.68 18.07
CA ALA A 586 -5.41 -16.51 17.08
C ALA A 586 -6.95 -16.55 17.25
N THR A 587 -7.45 -16.43 18.48
CA THR A 587 -8.88 -16.62 18.78
C THR A 587 -9.75 -15.42 18.40
N PHE A 588 -9.16 -14.22 18.28
CA PHE A 588 -9.88 -13.03 17.80
C PHE A 588 -10.07 -12.99 16.28
N ASN A 589 -9.32 -13.79 15.51
CA ASN A 589 -9.44 -13.80 14.06
C ASN A 589 -10.63 -14.63 13.57
N THR A 590 -11.14 -15.57 14.36
CA THR A 590 -12.22 -16.47 13.93
C THR A 590 -13.60 -15.78 13.95
N GLU A 591 -13.80 -14.80 14.85
CA GLU A 591 -15.02 -13.95 14.84
C GLU A 591 -14.97 -12.82 13.80
N LEU A 592 -13.79 -12.54 13.23
CA LEU A 592 -13.64 -11.55 12.16
C LEU A 592 -14.21 -12.04 10.81
N ASP A 593 -14.26 -13.37 10.61
CA ASP A 593 -14.70 -13.98 9.35
C ASP A 593 -16.23 -14.03 9.20
N GLU A 594 -17.00 -14.08 10.29
CA GLU A 594 -18.47 -14.17 10.24
C GLU A 594 -19.20 -12.82 10.15
N LEU A 595 -18.51 -11.70 10.37
CA LEU A 595 -19.12 -10.35 10.35
C LEU A 595 -18.86 -9.55 9.05
N THR A 596 -18.26 -10.19 8.03
CA THR A 596 -17.97 -9.55 6.73
C THR A 596 -19.09 -9.72 5.69
N SER A 597 -20.18 -10.43 6.02
CA SER A 597 -21.33 -10.61 5.12
C SER A 597 -22.48 -9.65 5.47
N SER A 598 -22.36 -8.36 5.12
CA SER A 598 -23.55 -7.53 4.85
C SER A 598 -23.17 -6.19 4.23
N ASP A 599 -23.71 -6.00 3.03
CA ASP A 599 -24.13 -4.73 2.41
C ASP A 599 -23.05 -3.68 2.10
N GLU A 600 -22.34 -3.89 1.00
CA GLU A 600 -21.81 -2.81 0.18
C GLU A 600 -22.50 -2.88 -1.21
N ASP A 601 -23.43 -1.95 -1.48
CA ASP A 601 -24.12 -1.80 -2.77
C ASP A 601 -23.43 -0.70 -3.59
N GLU A 602 -22.92 -1.02 -4.79
CA GLU A 602 -22.72 -0.08 -5.91
C GLU A 602 -23.26 -0.66 -7.23
N PRO A 603 -23.75 0.17 -8.17
CA PRO A 603 -24.66 -0.26 -9.24
C PRO A 603 -23.97 -0.74 -10.52
N ALA A 604 -24.72 -1.56 -11.26
CA ALA A 604 -24.35 -2.25 -12.48
C ALA A 604 -24.05 -1.35 -13.70
N ILE A 605 -23.09 -1.77 -14.54
CA ILE A 605 -22.92 -1.26 -15.92
C ILE A 605 -23.44 -2.34 -16.88
N GLY A 606 -24.50 -1.98 -17.62
CA GLY A 606 -25.09 -2.80 -18.66
C GLY A 606 -24.21 -2.88 -19.92
N LEU A 607 -24.27 -4.04 -20.56
CA LEU A 607 -23.53 -4.44 -21.76
C LEU A 607 -23.77 -3.50 -22.96
N GLY A 608 -22.73 -2.79 -23.40
CA GLY A 608 -22.63 -2.26 -24.77
C GLY A 608 -21.75 -1.02 -24.95
N GLY A 609 -20.62 -1.17 -25.66
CA GLY A 609 -19.88 -0.08 -26.30
C GLY A 609 -18.51 0.24 -25.72
N THR A 610 -17.46 -0.05 -26.51
CA THR A 610 -16.07 0.46 -26.50
C THR A 610 -15.39 0.74 -25.15
N GLU A 611 -14.36 -0.05 -24.87
CA GLU A 611 -13.52 0.00 -23.66
C GLU A 611 -12.74 1.32 -23.51
N HIS A 612 -13.02 2.04 -22.43
CA HIS A 612 -12.04 2.76 -21.60
C HIS A 612 -12.12 2.18 -20.19
N GLU A 613 -10.96 2.04 -19.56
CA GLU A 613 -10.67 1.32 -18.30
C GLU A 613 -11.67 1.65 -17.15
N SER A 614 -12.55 0.71 -16.80
CA SER A 614 -13.57 0.89 -15.77
C SER A 614 -13.17 0.31 -14.40
N GLU A 615 -12.13 0.88 -13.81
CA GLU A 615 -11.99 1.09 -12.35
C GLU A 615 -11.30 2.45 -12.06
N ALA A 616 -11.09 3.25 -13.12
CA ALA A 616 -10.52 4.59 -13.10
C ALA A 616 -11.58 5.66 -13.41
N ARG A 617 -12.87 5.39 -13.13
CA ARG A 617 -13.95 6.34 -13.49
C ARG A 617 -13.90 7.69 -12.75
N ASP A 618 -13.00 7.86 -11.78
CA ASP A 618 -12.64 9.15 -11.17
C ASP A 618 -11.15 9.52 -11.32
N GLU A 619 -10.35 8.71 -12.03
CA GLU A 619 -8.94 8.97 -12.29
C GLU A 619 -8.66 8.91 -13.81
N ASP A 620 -8.76 10.08 -14.44
CA ASP A 620 -8.17 10.39 -15.76
C ASP A 620 -8.82 9.70 -16.98
N GLU A 621 -9.99 10.21 -17.41
CA GLU A 621 -10.44 10.04 -18.80
C GLU A 621 -9.52 10.84 -19.76
N GLU A 622 -8.45 10.22 -20.23
CA GLU A 622 -7.60 10.74 -21.30
C GLU A 622 -8.26 10.52 -22.67
N LEU A 623 -8.96 11.54 -23.17
CA LEU A 623 -9.43 11.58 -24.55
C LEU A 623 -8.33 12.14 -25.47
N GLN A 624 -7.90 11.32 -26.43
CA GLN A 624 -7.01 11.74 -27.53
C GLN A 624 -7.67 12.86 -28.36
N VAL A 625 -7.34 14.12 -28.07
CA VAL A 625 -7.65 15.23 -28.97
C VAL A 625 -6.44 15.45 -29.88
N ARG A 626 -6.48 14.86 -31.07
CA ARG A 626 -5.66 15.32 -32.20
C ARG A 626 -6.18 16.69 -32.63
N GLY A 627 -5.70 17.75 -31.98
CA GLY A 627 -5.96 19.13 -32.36
C GLY A 627 -4.80 19.67 -33.18
N SER A 628 -4.95 19.68 -34.51
CA SER A 628 -4.19 20.54 -35.40
C SER A 628 -4.60 21.99 -35.13
N GLY A 629 -3.77 22.72 -34.38
CA GLY A 629 -3.90 24.15 -34.18
C GLY A 629 -2.51 24.76 -34.20
N ASP A 630 -2.20 25.46 -35.28
CA ASP A 630 -0.98 26.24 -35.43
C ASP A 630 -0.86 27.23 -34.26
N LEU A 631 0.14 27.02 -33.42
CA LEU A 631 0.65 28.05 -32.53
C LEU A 631 1.92 28.59 -33.18
N ASP A 632 1.78 29.81 -33.72
CA ASP A 632 2.83 30.55 -34.38
C ASP A 632 4.13 30.57 -33.56
N SER A 633 5.21 30.26 -34.27
CA SER A 633 6.57 30.29 -33.77
C SER A 633 7.04 31.73 -33.59
N ALA A 634 7.21 32.15 -32.34
CA ALA A 634 7.98 33.34 -32.00
C ALA A 634 9.20 32.94 -31.16
N SER A 635 10.38 33.09 -31.74
CA SER A 635 11.67 32.86 -31.12
C SER A 635 11.86 33.72 -29.87
N MET A 636 12.17 33.09 -28.73
CA MET A 636 12.92 33.72 -27.65
C MET A 636 13.99 32.77 -27.11
N HIS A 637 15.22 32.97 -27.58
CA HIS A 637 16.41 32.64 -26.82
C HIS A 637 16.53 33.65 -25.67
N GLY A 638 16.50 33.19 -24.42
CA GLY A 638 16.94 33.99 -23.29
C GLY A 638 16.25 33.68 -21.96
N LEU A 639 17.06 33.19 -21.01
CA LEU A 639 16.88 33.24 -19.56
C LEU A 639 15.92 32.22 -18.93
N TYR A 640 16.53 31.23 -18.26
CA TYR A 640 15.95 30.41 -17.20
C TYR A 640 15.30 31.27 -16.11
N GLY A 641 14.01 31.56 -16.27
CA GLY A 641 13.11 31.79 -15.15
C GLY A 641 12.53 30.43 -14.76
N ARG A 642 12.84 29.92 -13.57
CA ARG A 642 12.07 28.81 -12.99
C ARG A 642 10.62 29.28 -12.92
N ASP A 643 9.69 28.56 -13.54
CA ASP A 643 8.28 28.77 -13.22
C ASP A 643 8.11 28.65 -11.69
N PRO A 644 7.48 29.63 -11.03
CA PRO A 644 7.21 29.55 -9.60
C PRO A 644 6.34 28.31 -9.33
N LEU A 645 6.69 27.56 -8.27
CA LEU A 645 5.90 26.41 -7.81
C LEU A 645 4.43 26.83 -7.63
N MET A 646 3.48 26.07 -8.18
CA MET A 646 2.05 26.36 -8.04
C MET A 646 1.46 25.82 -6.74
N ALA A 647 2.16 24.94 -6.01
CA ALA A 647 1.79 24.52 -4.68
C ALA A 647 2.77 25.10 -3.64
N GLU A 648 2.37 26.17 -2.96
CA GLU A 648 3.16 26.73 -1.86
C GLU A 648 2.63 26.21 -0.52
N CYS A 649 3.55 25.81 0.36
CA CYS A 649 3.22 25.40 1.72
C CYS A 649 3.19 26.64 2.61
N VAL A 650 2.04 26.90 3.24
CA VAL A 650 1.92 27.87 4.32
C VAL A 650 1.90 27.09 5.62
N LEU A 651 3.01 27.12 6.36
CA LEU A 651 3.08 26.49 7.68
C LEU A 651 2.11 27.24 8.62
N SER A 652 0.95 26.67 8.87
CA SER A 652 0.10 27.09 9.98
C SER A 652 0.76 26.61 11.28
N LYS A 653 0.96 27.53 12.24
CA LYS A 653 1.47 27.17 13.56
C LYS A 653 0.47 26.23 14.23
N THR A 654 0.93 25.02 14.54
CA THR A 654 0.38 24.05 15.50
C THR A 654 -0.93 24.44 16.18
N ALA A 655 -2.05 23.86 15.71
CA ALA A 655 -3.20 23.60 16.57
C ALA A 655 -3.06 22.16 17.07
N GLY A 656 -2.74 21.99 18.35
CA GLY A 656 -2.89 20.68 19.00
C GLY A 656 -4.37 20.31 18.98
N VAL A 657 -4.68 19.10 18.48
CA VAL A 657 -6.04 18.52 18.51
C VAL A 657 -6.30 17.92 19.87
#